data_AF-A0A8H6M6A0-F1
#
_entry.id   AF-A0A8H6M6A0-F1
#
_cell.length_a   1.000
_cell.length_b   1.000
_cell.length_c   1.000
_cell.angle_alpha   90.00
_cell.angle_beta   90.00
_cell.angle_gamma   90.00
#
_symmetry.space_group_name_H-M   'P 1'
#
loop_
_entity.id
_entity.type
_entity.pdbx_description
1 polymer ?
#
loop_
_entity_poly.entity_id
_entity_poly.type
_entity_poly.pdbx_seq_one_letter_code
_entity_poly.pdbx_strand_id
1 'polypeptide(L)'
;MEAKLKALLEREPTGHAAIIQAITPTAKHVKKIVASIHRHRGLLSVVRHIPCEVWQKVFCFTTANLPVCHHQYGKTLHTLCSVSRMWNLAATTEQSLWTVLPNMGSDSTQTHHASQLECLALYLERSGSLPIDVEYASHKCALTYTIRAQGVVTKLCPILAILIKESHRWKLASFGVVEKDFQHLEFVEGRIPCLETLSICVYPSKYAEGTEVLAVLMFPKAFSVAPSLRHVDFTKTAAPWNSLISFPQPPSWFSLESLSLAAGFDIHSIYVIHLSQGTLRSLDIALDNKFHSFCIATGLPIVLPRLKKLVLHIDPTTPVSLLRATLSLLVLPALEELGIMFIAEPYTPSEFAPILSATLGGWKSLKRLRLDPCFDFDDALPLLDRCPELEALDIQAPNSASAGSLFQVEPMALPPLMRHPHLPLLQTLTLHTCSYEGDDALTESQLSLLCKSEACSLGFMIMSRTVFIPGGISPQTPQLKTINFIWDDSEVSKIWHAQLEALNDYFPDMNGGGLPSISLKVVDEFREGLRAWARGFQGSREEFNRPRKQDIDGLLKRMEKLDLSQIDSRPLVRKGVLTMLCALSCRLDGVIPGGKRYGFRERTRELCMKWKPFIVRDVQLSPFRWIYVARNHLQLKYNTSAPTEKEIWEDIVGPWGIHI
;
A
#
# COMPACT_ATOMS: atom_id res chain seq x y z
N MET A 1 36.74 -17.98 24.62
CA MET A 1 36.20 -19.25 24.08
C MET A 1 37.14 -20.41 24.44
N GLU A 2 38.43 -20.28 24.17
CA GLU A 2 39.50 -21.21 24.58
C GLU A 2 39.52 -21.54 26.09
N ALA A 3 39.43 -20.53 26.97
CA ALA A 3 39.41 -20.74 28.42
C ALA A 3 38.14 -21.48 28.93
N LYS A 4 37.00 -21.28 28.27
CA LYS A 4 35.74 -22.01 28.56
C LYS A 4 35.81 -23.46 28.07
N LEU A 5 36.52 -23.71 26.98
CA LEU A 5 36.77 -25.06 26.45
C LEU A 5 37.70 -25.85 27.38
N LYS A 6 38.75 -25.19 27.91
CA LYS A 6 39.73 -25.80 28.81
C LYS A 6 39.12 -26.19 30.17
N ALA A 7 38.25 -25.34 30.73
CA ALA A 7 37.54 -25.63 31.99
C ALA A 7 36.48 -26.75 31.88
N LEU A 8 35.96 -27.03 30.69
CA LEU A 8 35.06 -28.17 30.44
C LEU A 8 35.81 -29.49 30.25
N LEU A 9 37.06 -29.43 29.76
CA LEU A 9 37.91 -30.61 29.54
C LEU A 9 38.50 -31.20 30.84
N GLU A 10 38.63 -30.40 31.89
CA GLU A 10 39.23 -30.82 33.17
C GLU A 10 38.23 -31.50 34.13
N ARG A 11 36.92 -31.52 33.82
CA ARG A 11 35.88 -31.93 34.79
C ARG A 11 35.45 -33.41 34.78
N GLU A 12 35.70 -34.21 33.74
CA GLU A 12 35.39 -35.67 33.77
C GLU A 12 36.28 -36.48 32.78
N PRO A 13 37.17 -37.38 33.25
CA PRO A 13 38.17 -38.01 32.38
C PRO A 13 37.70 -39.28 31.64
N THR A 14 36.52 -39.83 31.89
CA THR A 14 36.19 -41.21 31.42
C THR A 14 35.12 -41.32 30.33
N GLY A 15 34.50 -40.23 29.87
CA GLY A 15 33.48 -40.26 28.81
C GLY A 15 33.81 -39.53 27.50
N HIS A 16 34.81 -38.64 27.50
CA HIS A 16 34.97 -37.64 26.44
C HIS A 16 35.91 -38.03 25.29
N ALA A 17 36.74 -39.06 25.43
CA ALA A 17 37.68 -39.47 24.37
C ALA A 17 36.96 -39.93 23.08
N ALA A 18 35.81 -40.62 23.21
CA ALA A 18 34.99 -41.06 22.08
C ALA A 18 34.23 -39.90 21.41
N ILE A 19 33.79 -38.90 22.18
CA ILE A 19 33.12 -37.71 21.66
C ILE A 19 34.13 -36.77 20.99
N ILE A 20 35.35 -36.66 21.51
CA ILE A 20 36.44 -35.89 20.88
C ILE A 20 36.92 -36.57 19.58
N GLN A 21 36.93 -37.90 19.49
CA GLN A 21 37.15 -38.63 18.22
C GLN A 21 35.98 -38.50 17.23
N ALA A 22 34.74 -38.40 17.69
CA ALA A 22 33.57 -38.19 16.83
C ALA A 22 33.44 -36.74 16.33
N ILE A 23 33.96 -35.77 17.08
CA ILE A 23 33.93 -34.33 16.73
C ILE A 23 35.21 -33.89 16.01
N THR A 24 36.29 -34.68 16.02
CA THR A 24 37.49 -34.33 15.23
C THR A 24 37.17 -34.53 13.75
N PRO A 25 37.05 -33.45 12.96
CA PRO A 25 36.76 -33.58 11.54
C PRO A 25 37.88 -34.41 10.91
N THR A 26 37.51 -35.49 10.22
CA THR A 26 38.49 -36.33 9.51
C THR A 26 39.41 -35.47 8.66
N ALA A 27 40.69 -35.80 8.55
CA ALA A 27 41.67 -35.00 7.79
C ALA A 27 41.20 -34.69 6.35
N LYS A 28 40.39 -35.58 5.76
CA LYS A 28 39.73 -35.39 4.46
C LYS A 28 38.67 -34.28 4.47
N HIS A 29 37.86 -34.19 5.53
CA HIS A 29 36.87 -33.13 5.71
C HIS A 29 37.54 -31.76 5.94
N VAL A 30 38.60 -31.72 6.76
CA VAL A 30 39.41 -30.50 6.96
C VAL A 30 40.03 -30.03 5.65
N LYS A 31 40.64 -30.93 4.87
CA LYS A 31 41.20 -30.60 3.54
C LYS A 31 40.13 -30.05 2.59
N LYS A 32 38.91 -30.63 2.60
CA LYS A 32 37.78 -30.14 1.77
C LYS A 32 37.30 -28.75 2.20
N ILE A 33 37.20 -28.49 3.50
CA ILE A 33 36.86 -27.17 4.04
C ILE A 33 37.95 -26.15 3.67
N VAL A 34 39.23 -26.48 3.87
CA VAL A 34 40.34 -25.58 3.56
C VAL A 34 40.41 -25.27 2.06
N ALA A 35 40.21 -26.27 1.20
CA ALA A 35 40.13 -26.07 -0.25
C ALA A 35 38.93 -25.19 -0.64
N SER A 36 37.77 -25.40 0.00
CA SER A 36 36.59 -24.54 -0.18
C SER A 36 36.88 -23.10 0.25
N ILE A 37 37.49 -22.88 1.42
CA ILE A 37 37.89 -21.55 1.90
C ILE A 37 38.86 -20.89 0.92
N HIS A 38 39.84 -21.61 0.36
CA HIS A 38 40.77 -21.07 -0.63
C HIS A 38 40.07 -20.69 -1.93
N ARG A 39 39.15 -21.53 -2.43
CA ARG A 39 38.33 -21.21 -3.61
C ARG A 39 37.49 -19.95 -3.39
N HIS A 40 36.83 -19.84 -2.24
CA HIS A 40 36.05 -18.65 -1.89
C HIS A 40 36.94 -17.42 -1.65
N ARG A 41 38.14 -17.58 -1.07
CA ARG A 41 39.12 -16.48 -0.95
C ARG A 41 39.57 -15.95 -2.31
N GLY A 42 39.75 -16.83 -3.30
CA GLY A 42 40.06 -16.45 -4.67
C GLY A 42 38.95 -15.61 -5.30
N LEU A 43 37.68 -16.05 -5.20
CA LEU A 43 36.53 -15.31 -5.70
C LEU A 43 36.32 -13.97 -4.98
N LEU A 44 36.52 -13.95 -3.66
CA LEU A 44 36.42 -12.74 -2.84
C LEU A 44 37.65 -11.83 -3.00
N SER A 45 38.74 -12.28 -3.61
CA SER A 45 39.94 -11.46 -3.76
C SER A 45 39.64 -10.24 -4.63
N VAL A 46 38.98 -10.41 -5.78
CA VAL A 46 38.59 -9.29 -6.66
C VAL A 46 37.68 -8.31 -5.92
N VAL A 47 36.67 -8.83 -5.22
CA VAL A 47 35.74 -8.04 -4.40
C VAL A 47 36.46 -7.20 -3.34
N ARG A 48 37.54 -7.73 -2.74
CA ARG A 48 38.35 -7.04 -1.72
C ARG A 48 39.26 -5.93 -2.26
N HIS A 49 39.53 -5.92 -3.57
CA HIS A 49 40.32 -4.86 -4.19
C HIS A 49 39.46 -3.74 -4.78
N ILE A 50 38.12 -3.87 -4.71
CA ILE A 50 37.22 -2.80 -5.12
C ILE A 50 37.39 -1.62 -4.16
N PRO A 51 37.72 -0.41 -4.66
CA PRO A 51 37.88 0.77 -3.83
C PRO A 51 36.64 1.11 -3.01
N CYS A 52 36.84 1.78 -1.88
CA CYS A 52 35.79 2.17 -0.96
C CYS A 52 34.70 2.99 -1.67
N GLU A 53 35.11 3.92 -2.52
CA GLU A 53 34.27 4.85 -3.28
C GLU A 53 33.33 4.13 -4.25
N VAL A 54 33.77 3.00 -4.79
CA VAL A 54 32.94 2.16 -5.67
C VAL A 54 31.88 1.45 -4.84
N TRP A 55 32.23 0.91 -3.67
CA TRP A 55 31.25 0.34 -2.76
C TRP A 55 30.23 1.36 -2.27
N GLN A 56 30.67 2.57 -1.95
CA GLN A 56 29.77 3.67 -1.56
C GLN A 56 28.74 3.95 -2.65
N LYS A 57 29.17 4.10 -3.92
CA LYS A 57 28.25 4.27 -5.06
C LYS A 57 27.29 3.10 -5.24
N VAL A 58 27.78 1.87 -5.10
CA VAL A 58 26.94 0.67 -5.15
C VAL A 58 25.91 0.71 -4.03
N PHE A 59 26.31 1.04 -2.81
CA PHE A 59 25.41 1.14 -1.67
C PHE A 59 24.35 2.21 -1.89
N CYS A 60 24.74 3.43 -2.28
CA CYS A 60 23.82 4.51 -2.59
C CYS A 60 22.81 4.09 -3.65
N PHE A 61 23.26 3.41 -4.71
CA PHE A 61 22.38 2.89 -5.75
C PHE A 61 21.43 1.80 -5.23
N THR A 62 21.92 0.87 -4.40
CA THR A 62 21.07 -0.18 -3.82
C THR A 62 20.04 0.36 -2.85
N THR A 63 20.36 1.43 -2.11
CA THR A 63 19.46 2.02 -1.13
C THR A 63 18.50 3.05 -1.74
N ALA A 64 18.90 3.76 -2.80
CA ALA A 64 18.07 4.76 -3.47
C ALA A 64 16.82 4.17 -4.14
N ASN A 65 16.89 2.89 -4.53
CA ASN A 65 15.78 2.18 -5.16
C ASN A 65 14.88 1.44 -4.16
N LEU A 66 15.18 1.49 -2.86
CA LEU A 66 14.31 0.88 -1.87
C LEU A 66 13.00 1.67 -1.80
N PRO A 67 11.85 0.99 -1.64
CA PRO A 67 10.61 1.67 -1.35
C PRO A 67 10.82 2.57 -0.13
N VAL A 68 10.18 3.76 -0.11
CA VAL A 68 10.33 4.82 0.91
C VAL A 68 9.92 4.37 2.33
N CYS A 69 9.70 3.07 2.56
CA CYS A 69 9.54 2.51 3.88
C CYS A 69 10.89 2.49 4.63
N HIS A 70 11.06 3.42 5.58
CA HIS A 70 12.29 3.62 6.35
C HIS A 70 12.77 2.36 7.10
N HIS A 71 11.87 1.40 7.40
CA HIS A 71 12.23 0.11 8.00
C HIS A 71 13.09 -0.79 7.10
N GLN A 72 12.80 -0.85 5.80
CA GLN A 72 13.60 -1.66 4.86
C GLN A 72 14.96 -1.02 4.62
N TYR A 73 15.02 0.30 4.59
CA TYR A 73 16.26 1.07 4.48
C TYR A 73 17.24 0.73 5.62
N GLY A 74 16.82 0.91 6.87
CA GLY A 74 17.69 0.67 8.03
C GLY A 74 18.18 -0.78 8.12
N LYS A 75 17.34 -1.75 7.77
CA LYS A 75 17.72 -3.17 7.69
C LYS A 75 18.77 -3.44 6.60
N THR A 76 18.58 -2.84 5.43
CA THR A 76 19.51 -2.99 4.31
C THR A 76 20.87 -2.39 4.69
N LEU A 77 20.89 -1.17 5.23
CA LEU A 77 22.13 -0.53 5.67
C LEU A 77 22.85 -1.34 6.76
N HIS A 78 22.13 -1.84 7.77
CA HIS A 78 22.72 -2.71 8.78
C HIS A 78 23.30 -3.99 8.18
N THR A 79 22.59 -4.59 7.22
CA THR A 79 23.07 -5.77 6.49
C THR A 79 24.37 -5.45 5.76
N LEU A 80 24.43 -4.37 4.99
CA LEU A 80 25.65 -3.92 4.32
C LEU A 80 26.82 -3.75 5.29
N CYS A 81 26.57 -3.12 6.46
CA CYS A 81 27.57 -2.91 7.49
C CYS A 81 28.08 -4.23 8.14
N SER A 82 27.32 -5.32 8.04
CA SER A 82 27.64 -6.60 8.66
C SER A 82 28.39 -7.58 7.74
N VAL A 83 28.47 -7.31 6.44
CA VAL A 83 29.07 -8.25 5.46
C VAL A 83 30.57 -8.41 5.66
N SER A 84 31.30 -7.30 5.74
CA SER A 84 32.76 -7.29 5.92
C SER A 84 33.24 -5.99 6.54
N ARG A 85 34.48 -5.97 7.05
CA ARG A 85 35.08 -4.72 7.58
C ARG A 85 35.18 -3.62 6.53
N MET A 86 35.46 -3.99 5.28
CA MET A 86 35.56 -3.02 4.18
C MET A 86 34.19 -2.45 3.80
N TRP A 87 33.16 -3.30 3.76
CA TRP A 87 31.79 -2.84 3.52
C TRP A 87 31.27 -1.97 4.67
N ASN A 88 31.59 -2.35 5.91
CA ASN A 88 31.32 -1.52 7.06
C ASN A 88 32.00 -0.16 6.90
N LEU A 89 33.32 -0.13 6.67
CA LEU A 89 34.07 1.12 6.47
C LEU A 89 33.46 1.98 5.35
N ALA A 90 33.16 1.39 4.20
CA ALA A 90 32.53 2.08 3.07
C ALA A 90 31.17 2.65 3.43
N ALA A 91 30.29 1.85 4.05
CA ALA A 91 28.97 2.30 4.46
C ALA A 91 29.05 3.38 5.56
N THR A 92 29.99 3.28 6.50
CA THR A 92 30.10 4.23 7.62
C THR A 92 30.77 5.54 7.25
N THR A 93 31.58 5.56 6.20
CA THR A 93 32.27 6.78 5.73
C THR A 93 31.42 7.59 4.76
N GLU A 94 30.44 6.97 4.11
CA GLU A 94 29.52 7.64 3.19
C GLU A 94 28.32 8.23 3.93
N GLN A 95 28.36 9.54 4.18
CA GLN A 95 27.33 10.23 4.97
C GLN A 95 25.93 10.16 4.36
N SER A 96 25.82 10.12 3.02
CA SER A 96 24.54 10.07 2.32
C SER A 96 23.73 8.80 2.59
N LEU A 97 24.37 7.72 3.05
CA LEU A 97 23.70 6.49 3.48
C LEU A 97 23.04 6.60 4.86
N TRP A 98 23.30 7.67 5.61
CA TRP A 98 22.78 7.87 6.96
C TRP A 98 21.74 8.99 7.03
N THR A 99 21.41 9.61 5.90
CA THR A 99 20.45 10.72 5.84
C THR A 99 19.00 10.26 5.98
N VAL A 100 18.70 9.01 5.65
CA VAL A 100 17.36 8.43 5.85
C VAL A 100 17.31 7.78 7.23
N LEU A 101 16.65 8.45 8.17
CA LEU A 101 16.53 7.94 9.54
C LEU A 101 15.60 6.72 9.56
N PRO A 102 15.86 5.69 10.37
CA PRO A 102 14.93 4.57 10.50
C PRO A 102 13.64 5.06 11.18
N ASN A 103 12.50 4.41 10.92
CA ASN A 103 11.22 4.81 11.50
C ASN A 103 11.28 4.73 13.04
N MET A 104 11.18 5.88 13.70
CA MET A 104 11.37 6.00 15.16
C MET A 104 10.07 5.96 15.97
N GLY A 105 8.97 5.47 15.39
CA GLY A 105 7.65 5.45 16.04
C GLY A 105 7.09 4.07 16.39
N SER A 106 7.73 2.99 15.95
CA SER A 106 7.18 1.63 16.10
C SER A 106 7.05 1.23 17.57
N ASP A 107 5.94 0.53 17.89
CA ASP A 107 5.44 -0.14 19.12
C ASP A 107 6.47 -0.75 20.09
N SER A 108 7.53 -0.03 20.35
CA SER A 108 8.65 -0.52 21.10
C SER A 108 8.22 -0.46 22.57
N THR A 109 8.17 -1.62 23.21
CA THR A 109 8.06 -1.69 24.67
C THR A 109 9.15 -0.80 25.26
N GLN A 110 8.93 -0.23 26.46
CA GLN A 110 9.87 0.71 27.11
C GLN A 110 11.36 0.27 27.04
N THR A 111 11.61 -1.04 27.02
CA THR A 111 12.94 -1.67 26.87
C THR A 111 13.70 -1.28 25.60
N HIS A 112 13.01 -0.92 24.51
CA HIS A 112 13.64 -0.60 23.22
C HIS A 112 13.90 0.89 23.03
N HIS A 113 13.33 1.75 23.87
CA HIS A 113 13.46 3.20 23.73
C HIS A 113 14.92 3.68 23.84
N ALA A 114 15.70 3.09 24.75
CA ALA A 114 17.12 3.41 24.89
C ALA A 114 17.92 3.05 23.62
N SER A 115 17.70 1.83 23.07
CA SER A 115 18.35 1.41 21.82
C SER A 115 17.90 2.24 20.62
N GLN A 116 16.65 2.70 20.58
CA GLN A 116 16.17 3.62 19.54
C GLN A 116 16.88 4.98 19.63
N LEU A 117 17.07 5.53 20.83
CA LEU A 117 17.83 6.77 21.04
C LEU A 117 19.30 6.63 20.64
N GLU A 118 19.96 5.52 21.01
CA GLU A 118 21.33 5.23 20.61
C GLU A 118 21.44 5.09 19.08
N CYS A 119 20.49 4.40 18.46
CA CYS A 119 20.40 4.28 17.01
C CYS A 119 20.19 5.66 16.36
N LEU A 120 19.29 6.48 16.88
CA LEU A 120 19.05 7.84 16.39
C LEU A 120 20.33 8.68 16.43
N ALA A 121 21.01 8.68 17.58
CA ALA A 121 22.25 9.41 17.78
C ALA A 121 23.31 8.98 16.77
N LEU A 122 23.46 7.66 16.53
CA LEU A 122 24.39 7.13 15.54
C LEU A 122 24.10 7.63 14.12
N TYR A 123 22.83 7.63 13.70
CA TYR A 123 22.45 8.11 12.37
C TYR A 123 22.69 9.62 12.21
N LEU A 124 22.35 10.41 13.24
CA LEU A 124 22.56 11.85 13.23
C LEU A 124 24.05 12.21 13.22
N GLU A 125 24.87 11.48 13.97
CA GLU A 125 26.33 11.63 13.97
C GLU A 125 26.92 11.32 12.59
N ARG A 126 26.53 10.20 11.98
CA ARG A 126 27.09 9.75 10.69
C ARG A 126 26.61 10.54 9.49
N SER A 127 25.39 11.06 9.53
CA SER A 127 24.86 11.93 8.47
C SER A 127 25.48 13.32 8.47
N GLY A 128 26.19 13.71 9.54
CA GLY A 128 26.92 14.97 9.62
C GLY A 128 25.99 16.17 9.52
N SER A 129 26.22 17.05 8.54
CA SER A 129 25.39 18.23 8.26
C SER A 129 24.47 18.07 7.05
N LEU A 130 24.43 16.87 6.45
CA LEU A 130 23.60 16.64 5.26
C LEU A 130 22.11 16.74 5.61
N PRO A 131 21.26 17.13 4.63
CA PRO A 131 19.83 17.09 4.79
C PRO A 131 19.35 15.66 5.08
N ILE A 132 18.35 15.52 5.95
CA ILE A 132 17.85 14.24 6.46
C ILE A 132 16.37 14.04 6.16
N ASP A 133 16.00 12.76 6.01
CA ASP A 133 14.63 12.31 5.84
C ASP A 133 14.16 11.69 7.14
N VAL A 134 13.07 12.24 7.69
CA VAL A 134 12.54 11.91 9.01
C VAL A 134 11.18 11.27 8.86
N GLU A 135 10.99 10.08 9.47
CA GLU A 135 9.69 9.46 9.66
C GLU A 135 9.48 9.15 11.15
N TYR A 136 8.39 9.67 11.71
CA TYR A 136 8.01 9.47 13.10
C TYR A 136 6.51 9.15 13.21
N ALA A 137 6.15 8.05 13.85
CA ALA A 137 4.76 7.58 13.95
C ALA A 137 4.38 7.15 15.38
N SER A 138 3.62 7.94 16.12
CA SER A 138 3.26 7.74 17.54
C SER A 138 2.04 6.82 17.78
N HIS A 139 1.51 6.12 16.77
CA HIS A 139 0.13 5.54 16.76
C HIS A 139 -0.25 4.61 17.92
N LYS A 140 0.70 3.97 18.61
CA LYS A 140 0.39 3.05 19.71
C LYS A 140 0.85 3.49 21.09
N CYS A 141 1.64 4.56 21.22
CA CYS A 141 1.98 5.12 22.53
C CYS A 141 0.74 5.66 23.26
N ALA A 142 -0.32 6.06 22.53
CA ALA A 142 -1.58 6.51 23.11
C ALA A 142 -2.24 5.47 24.03
N LEU A 143 -2.08 4.16 23.73
CA LEU A 143 -2.69 3.08 24.54
C LEU A 143 -1.85 2.72 25.78
N THR A 144 -0.56 3.07 25.81
CA THR A 144 0.35 2.69 26.92
C THR A 144 0.56 3.80 27.94
N TYR A 145 0.43 5.07 27.54
CA TYR A 145 0.57 6.20 28.46
C TYR A 145 -0.68 6.46 29.33
N THR A 146 -1.81 5.83 29.03
CA THR A 146 -3.05 5.97 29.79
C THR A 146 -3.03 5.39 31.19
N ILE A 147 -2.05 4.56 31.55
CA ILE A 147 -1.97 3.96 32.90
C ILE A 147 -1.34 4.93 33.93
N ARG A 148 -0.79 6.07 33.52
CA ARG A 148 -0.21 7.07 34.45
C ARG A 148 -0.87 8.45 34.38
N ALA A 149 -2.18 8.48 34.14
CA ALA A 149 -2.99 9.69 34.26
C ALA A 149 -3.17 10.08 35.74
N GLN A 150 -2.16 10.73 36.31
CA GLN A 150 -2.31 11.65 37.45
C GLN A 150 -1.51 12.92 37.13
N GLY A 151 -2.10 13.82 36.33
CA GLY A 151 -1.72 15.24 36.25
C GLY A 151 -0.33 15.63 35.73
N VAL A 152 0.52 14.69 35.32
CA VAL A 152 1.86 15.01 34.80
C VAL A 152 1.73 15.45 33.34
N VAL A 153 2.03 16.73 33.10
CA VAL A 153 2.29 17.32 31.77
C VAL A 153 2.99 16.28 30.89
N THR A 154 2.40 15.96 29.74
CA THR A 154 2.96 15.01 28.78
C THR A 154 4.33 15.53 28.36
N LYS A 155 5.39 14.99 28.96
CA LYS A 155 6.76 15.31 28.56
C LYS A 155 6.90 14.91 27.10
N LEU A 156 7.37 15.86 26.28
CA LEU A 156 7.72 15.63 24.89
C LEU A 156 8.53 14.34 24.77
N CYS A 157 8.11 13.46 23.86
CA CYS A 157 8.84 12.25 23.54
C CYS A 157 10.31 12.59 23.26
N PRO A 158 11.30 11.99 23.96
CA PRO A 158 12.71 12.34 23.79
C PRO A 158 13.22 12.20 22.36
N ILE A 159 12.69 11.22 21.61
CA ILE A 159 12.96 11.03 20.19
C ILE A 159 12.48 12.26 19.40
N LEU A 160 11.21 12.66 19.57
CA LEU A 160 10.66 13.83 18.88
C LEU A 160 11.42 15.12 19.24
N ALA A 161 11.85 15.28 20.50
CA ALA A 161 12.69 16.39 20.93
C ALA A 161 14.03 16.46 20.17
N ILE A 162 14.70 15.32 20.00
CA ILE A 162 15.95 15.24 19.23
C ILE A 162 15.68 15.57 17.75
N LEU A 163 14.62 15.02 17.17
CA LEU A 163 14.27 15.30 15.77
C LEU A 163 14.00 16.80 15.55
N ILE A 164 13.22 17.43 16.42
CA ILE A 164 12.91 18.88 16.37
C ILE A 164 14.20 19.70 16.45
N LYS A 165 15.18 19.29 17.26
CA LYS A 165 16.48 19.98 17.34
C LYS A 165 17.23 19.94 16.00
N GLU A 166 17.10 18.85 15.25
CA GLU A 166 17.71 18.66 13.93
C GLU A 166 16.85 19.17 12.76
N SER A 167 15.78 19.94 13.03
CA SER A 167 14.85 20.47 12.02
C SER A 167 15.50 21.25 10.89
N HIS A 168 16.61 21.94 11.16
CA HIS A 168 17.36 22.72 10.18
C HIS A 168 17.89 21.91 8.99
N ARG A 169 17.93 20.59 9.14
CA ARG A 169 18.39 19.65 8.12
C ARG A 169 17.25 18.89 7.47
N TRP A 170 16.00 19.02 7.92
CA TRP A 170 14.91 18.23 7.36
C TRP A 170 14.74 18.56 5.89
N LYS A 171 14.82 17.53 5.04
CA LYS A 171 14.47 17.59 3.62
C LYS A 171 13.08 17.01 3.41
N LEU A 172 12.86 15.80 3.91
CA LEU A 172 11.55 15.14 3.96
C LEU A 172 11.19 14.92 5.43
N ALA A 173 9.98 15.28 5.82
CA ALA A 173 9.50 15.05 7.18
C ALA A 173 8.09 14.46 7.16
N SER A 174 7.93 13.25 7.69
CA SER A 174 6.66 12.54 7.82
C SER A 174 6.35 12.28 9.30
N PHE A 175 5.22 12.81 9.78
CA PHE A 175 4.81 12.76 11.18
C PHE A 175 3.42 12.16 11.33
N GLY A 176 3.33 10.92 11.81
CA GLY A 176 2.13 10.38 12.41
C GLY A 176 2.08 10.73 13.90
N VAL A 177 1.34 11.77 14.31
CA VAL A 177 1.33 12.25 15.71
C VAL A 177 -0.06 12.24 16.30
N VAL A 178 -0.17 12.08 17.62
CA VAL A 178 -1.43 12.39 18.31
C VAL A 178 -1.59 13.90 18.41
N GLU A 179 -2.83 14.37 18.47
CA GLU A 179 -3.16 15.81 18.56
C GLU A 179 -2.35 16.60 19.61
N LYS A 180 -2.06 16.00 20.78
CA LYS A 180 -1.24 16.64 21.82
C LYS A 180 0.22 16.84 21.41
N ASP A 181 0.80 15.85 20.72
CA ASP A 181 2.19 15.90 20.26
C ASP A 181 2.35 16.86 19.08
N PHE A 182 1.28 17.08 18.31
CA PHE A 182 1.26 17.97 17.15
C PHE A 182 1.66 19.40 17.50
N GLN A 183 1.23 19.90 18.68
CA GLN A 183 1.58 21.24 19.16
C GLN A 183 3.10 21.42 19.32
N HIS A 184 3.82 20.36 19.70
CA HIS A 184 5.28 20.44 19.88
C HIS A 184 6.04 20.68 18.57
N LEU A 185 5.42 20.49 17.41
CA LEU A 185 6.04 20.86 16.14
C LEU A 185 6.19 22.39 15.99
N GLU A 186 5.58 23.22 16.83
CA GLU A 186 5.82 24.67 16.84
C GLU A 186 7.29 25.04 17.11
N PHE A 187 8.05 24.17 17.78
CA PHE A 187 9.46 24.41 18.10
C PHE A 187 10.40 24.38 16.89
N VAL A 188 9.91 24.07 15.68
CA VAL A 188 10.71 24.14 14.44
C VAL A 188 10.63 25.50 13.74
N GLU A 189 9.93 26.49 14.31
CA GLU A 189 9.76 27.81 13.69
C GLU A 189 11.11 28.45 13.34
N GLY A 190 11.24 28.86 12.08
CA GLY A 190 12.47 29.47 11.55
C GLY A 190 13.64 28.51 11.38
N ARG A 191 13.44 27.20 11.53
CA ARG A 191 14.50 26.17 11.48
C ARG A 191 14.26 25.11 10.40
N ILE A 192 13.55 25.39 9.32
CA ILE A 192 13.27 24.39 8.28
C ILE A 192 13.60 24.91 6.86
N PRO A 193 14.82 25.43 6.62
CA PRO A 193 15.17 26.03 5.33
C PRO A 193 15.23 25.00 4.19
N CYS A 194 15.54 23.74 4.50
CA CYS A 194 15.72 22.66 3.53
C CYS A 194 14.47 21.80 3.30
N LEU A 195 13.36 22.07 4.00
CA LEU A 195 12.19 21.21 3.97
C LEU A 195 11.50 21.30 2.61
N GLU A 196 11.53 20.20 1.86
CA GLU A 196 10.93 20.05 0.53
C GLU A 196 9.58 19.33 0.60
N THR A 197 9.47 18.32 1.48
CA THR A 197 8.23 17.54 1.68
C THR A 197 7.85 17.47 3.14
N LEU A 198 6.59 17.80 3.43
CA LEU A 198 5.99 17.69 4.74
C LEU A 198 4.75 16.80 4.64
N SER A 199 4.75 15.68 5.34
CA SER A 199 3.58 14.81 5.51
C SER A 199 3.23 14.77 7.00
N ILE A 200 2.01 15.13 7.35
CA ILE A 200 1.53 15.09 8.73
C ILE A 200 0.23 14.32 8.76
N CYS A 201 0.21 13.28 9.57
CA CYS A 201 -0.97 12.50 9.88
C CYS A 201 -1.32 12.69 11.35
N VAL A 202 -2.43 13.38 11.65
CA VAL A 202 -2.86 13.64 13.03
C VAL A 202 -3.92 12.63 13.46
N TYR A 203 -3.67 12.00 14.61
CA TYR A 203 -4.53 10.95 15.17
C TYR A 203 -5.33 11.54 16.33
N PRO A 204 -6.65 11.29 16.37
CA PRO A 204 -7.48 11.74 17.47
C PRO A 204 -7.04 11.02 18.75
N SER A 205 -7.06 11.77 19.85
CA SER A 205 -6.87 11.19 21.17
C SER A 205 -8.11 10.34 21.50
N LYS A 206 -8.02 9.02 21.33
CA LYS A 206 -9.11 8.03 21.57
C LYS A 206 -9.83 8.15 22.92
N TYR A 207 -9.30 8.89 23.87
CA TYR A 207 -9.81 9.04 25.23
C TYR A 207 -10.59 10.33 25.50
N ALA A 208 -10.94 11.11 24.48
CA ALA A 208 -11.96 12.14 24.61
C ALA A 208 -13.38 11.52 24.49
N GLU A 209 -13.61 10.36 25.10
CA GLU A 209 -14.95 9.80 25.25
C GLU A 209 -15.78 10.78 26.10
N GLY A 210 -16.69 11.51 25.47
CA GLY A 210 -17.70 12.32 26.15
C GLY A 210 -17.57 13.85 26.04
N THR A 211 -16.64 14.40 25.26
CA THR A 211 -16.64 15.83 24.94
C THR A 211 -16.51 16.05 23.44
N GLU A 212 -17.64 16.29 22.77
CA GLU A 212 -17.74 16.77 21.37
C GLU A 212 -17.18 18.19 21.19
N VAL A 213 -16.11 18.56 21.88
CA VAL A 213 -15.50 19.86 21.68
C VAL A 213 -14.76 19.80 20.35
N LEU A 214 -15.29 20.54 19.38
CA LEU A 214 -14.67 20.89 18.10
C LEU A 214 -13.32 21.57 18.36
N ALA A 215 -12.28 20.79 18.64
CA ALA A 215 -10.94 21.33 18.72
C ALA A 215 -10.52 21.74 17.31
N VAL A 216 -10.38 23.05 17.10
CA VAL A 216 -9.68 23.61 15.93
C VAL A 216 -8.22 23.27 16.10
N LEU A 217 -7.68 22.46 15.18
CA LEU A 217 -6.26 22.16 15.16
C LEU A 217 -5.56 23.37 14.55
N MET A 218 -4.88 24.15 15.39
CA MET A 218 -4.01 25.20 14.88
C MET A 218 -2.79 24.56 14.21
N PHE A 219 -2.64 24.80 12.91
CA PHE A 219 -1.45 24.40 12.19
C PHE A 219 -0.25 25.16 12.77
N PRO A 220 0.86 24.48 13.12
CA PRO A 220 2.00 25.13 13.71
C PRO A 220 2.50 26.26 12.81
N LYS A 221 2.55 27.48 13.36
CA LYS A 221 3.11 28.65 12.69
C LYS A 221 4.51 28.37 12.15
N ALA A 222 5.22 27.45 12.79
CA ALA A 222 6.55 26.99 12.42
C ALA A 222 6.73 26.66 10.94
N PHE A 223 5.71 26.10 10.28
CA PHE A 223 5.78 25.68 8.89
C PHE A 223 5.46 26.79 7.89
N SER A 224 5.05 27.98 8.35
CA SER A 224 4.70 29.11 7.47
C SER A 224 5.89 29.71 6.71
N VAL A 225 7.11 29.51 7.22
CA VAL A 225 8.37 29.96 6.60
C VAL A 225 9.19 28.73 6.23
N ALA A 226 8.83 28.12 5.10
CA ALA A 226 9.50 26.96 4.52
C ALA A 226 9.73 27.22 3.02
N PRO A 227 10.79 27.97 2.65
CA PRO A 227 10.95 28.49 1.29
C PRO A 227 11.16 27.39 0.23
N SER A 228 11.69 26.25 0.65
CA SER A 228 11.96 25.08 -0.22
C SER A 228 10.78 24.11 -0.32
N LEU A 229 9.66 24.39 0.37
CA LEU A 229 8.55 23.45 0.49
C LEU A 229 7.81 23.31 -0.84
N ARG A 230 7.75 22.07 -1.34
CA ARG A 230 7.13 21.70 -2.62
C ARG A 230 5.96 20.76 -2.43
N HIS A 231 5.98 19.91 -1.42
CA HIS A 231 4.97 18.90 -1.21
C HIS A 231 4.45 18.98 0.23
N VAL A 232 3.15 19.18 0.37
CA VAL A 232 2.47 19.16 1.66
C VAL A 232 1.36 18.14 1.59
N ASP A 233 1.36 17.22 2.54
CA ASP A 233 0.29 16.25 2.75
C ASP A 233 -0.15 16.30 4.21
N PHE A 234 -1.39 16.70 4.44
CA PHE A 234 -1.99 16.72 5.75
C PHE A 234 -3.22 15.83 5.75
N THR A 235 -3.12 14.74 6.51
CA THR A 235 -4.20 13.78 6.69
C THR A 235 -4.60 13.75 8.16
N LYS A 236 -5.89 13.64 8.45
CA LYS A 236 -6.40 13.41 9.81
C LYS A 236 -7.17 12.10 9.80
N THR A 237 -6.75 11.13 10.60
CA THR A 237 -7.39 9.81 10.62
C THR A 237 -8.63 9.82 11.51
N ALA A 238 -9.82 9.68 10.92
CA ALA A 238 -11.08 9.24 11.53
C ALA A 238 -11.44 9.76 12.95
N ALA A 239 -12.12 10.90 13.03
CA ALA A 239 -13.17 11.31 14.01
C ALA A 239 -13.17 12.84 14.28
N PRO A 240 -14.37 13.43 14.41
CA PRO A 240 -15.14 13.95 13.28
C PRO A 240 -14.34 14.92 12.40
N TRP A 241 -14.69 14.97 11.11
CA TRP A 241 -14.07 15.83 10.09
C TRP A 241 -14.23 17.34 10.36
N ASN A 242 -15.00 17.69 11.38
CA ASN A 242 -15.28 19.07 11.75
C ASN A 242 -14.10 19.80 12.41
N SER A 243 -12.98 19.13 12.72
CA SER A 243 -11.77 19.84 13.18
C SER A 243 -11.09 20.51 12.01
N LEU A 244 -11.30 21.82 11.92
CA LEU A 244 -10.63 22.64 10.93
C LEU A 244 -9.15 22.77 11.27
N ILE A 245 -8.33 22.66 10.25
CA ILE A 245 -6.94 23.12 10.30
C ILE A 245 -6.99 24.62 10.08
N SER A 246 -6.56 25.40 11.06
CA SER A 246 -6.41 26.84 10.89
C SER A 246 -4.93 27.22 10.81
N PHE A 247 -4.55 27.94 9.76
CA PHE A 247 -3.25 28.56 9.69
C PHE A 247 -3.30 29.92 10.42
N PRO A 248 -2.38 30.21 11.34
CA PRO A 248 -2.38 31.50 12.03
C PRO A 248 -2.00 32.67 11.11
N GLN A 249 -1.30 32.38 10.01
CA GLN A 249 -0.92 33.34 8.99
C GLN A 249 -0.79 32.64 7.64
N PRO A 250 -0.98 33.35 6.52
CA PRO A 250 -0.85 32.76 5.20
C PRO A 250 0.60 32.30 4.97
N PRO A 251 0.86 31.01 4.71
CA PRO A 251 2.22 30.52 4.58
C PRO A 251 2.83 30.95 3.24
N SER A 252 4.16 31.14 3.25
CA SER A 252 4.94 31.66 2.11
C SER A 252 5.39 30.55 1.14
N TRP A 253 4.49 29.61 0.84
CA TRP A 253 4.80 28.40 0.05
C TRP A 253 4.73 28.64 -1.47
N PHE A 254 5.48 29.62 -1.98
CA PHE A 254 5.45 29.99 -3.40
C PHE A 254 5.94 28.87 -4.35
N SER A 255 6.69 27.90 -3.83
CA SER A 255 7.28 26.79 -4.58
C SER A 255 6.41 25.52 -4.57
N LEU A 256 5.18 25.58 -4.05
CA LEU A 256 4.35 24.40 -3.81
C LEU A 256 3.93 23.75 -5.13
N GLU A 257 4.25 22.46 -5.28
CA GLU A 257 3.91 21.62 -6.42
C GLU A 257 2.80 20.61 -6.10
N SER A 258 2.67 20.18 -4.84
CA SER A 258 1.61 19.26 -4.39
C SER A 258 1.05 19.70 -3.05
N LEU A 259 -0.27 19.76 -2.94
CA LEU A 259 -1.00 20.04 -1.70
C LEU A 259 -2.08 18.99 -1.49
N SER A 260 -2.04 18.30 -0.35
CA SER A 260 -3.08 17.37 0.11
C SER A 260 -3.57 17.83 1.48
N LEU A 261 -4.87 18.14 1.58
CA LEU A 261 -5.57 18.64 2.76
C LEU A 261 -6.93 17.92 2.86
N ALA A 262 -6.91 16.59 2.93
CA ALA A 262 -8.14 15.79 2.99
C ALA A 262 -8.99 16.10 4.24
N ALA A 263 -8.38 16.57 5.32
CA ALA A 263 -9.00 16.75 6.64
C ALA A 263 -9.82 18.05 6.85
N GLY A 264 -10.22 18.75 5.79
CA GLY A 264 -10.82 20.08 5.88
C GLY A 264 -9.77 21.20 5.95
N PHE A 265 -10.18 22.43 5.63
CA PHE A 265 -9.26 23.57 5.50
C PHE A 265 -9.94 24.87 5.90
N ASP A 266 -9.13 25.91 6.07
CA ASP A 266 -9.57 27.26 6.36
C ASP A 266 -9.36 28.21 5.17
N ILE A 267 -9.70 29.48 5.37
CA ILE A 267 -9.51 30.54 4.38
C ILE A 267 -8.05 30.74 3.96
N HIS A 268 -7.10 30.47 4.86
CA HIS A 268 -5.68 30.65 4.58
C HIS A 268 -5.14 29.60 3.61
N SER A 269 -5.69 28.39 3.63
CA SER A 269 -5.36 27.32 2.67
C SER A 269 -5.65 27.74 1.23
N ILE A 270 -6.68 28.57 1.02
CA ILE A 270 -7.04 29.06 -0.31
C ILE A 270 -6.08 30.14 -0.78
N TYR A 271 -5.58 30.95 0.15
CA TYR A 271 -4.48 31.87 -0.14
C TYR A 271 -3.22 31.12 -0.57
N VAL A 272 -2.93 29.96 0.02
CA VAL A 272 -1.83 29.09 -0.44
C VAL A 272 -2.02 28.64 -1.87
N ILE A 273 -3.22 28.17 -2.22
CA ILE A 273 -3.57 27.77 -3.58
C ILE A 273 -3.38 28.96 -4.52
N HIS A 274 -3.84 30.15 -4.13
CA HIS A 274 -3.69 31.38 -4.91
C HIS A 274 -2.21 31.77 -5.13
N LEU A 275 -1.38 31.72 -4.08
CA LEU A 275 0.04 32.00 -4.19
C LEU A 275 0.79 30.96 -5.04
N SER A 276 0.29 29.72 -5.08
CA SER A 276 0.94 28.60 -5.75
C SER A 276 0.37 28.30 -7.16
N GLN A 277 -0.48 29.18 -7.70
CA GLN A 277 -1.18 28.95 -8.98
C GLN A 277 -0.21 28.60 -10.13
N GLY A 278 0.99 29.21 -10.16
CA GLY A 278 1.99 29.00 -11.21
C GLY A 278 2.83 27.72 -11.08
N THR A 279 2.77 27.01 -9.95
CA THR A 279 3.64 25.86 -9.64
C THR A 279 2.86 24.59 -9.31
N LEU A 280 1.63 24.72 -8.81
CA LEU A 280 0.82 23.60 -8.32
C LEU A 280 0.47 22.62 -9.44
N ARG A 281 0.77 21.33 -9.21
CA ARG A 281 0.57 20.20 -10.13
C ARG A 281 -0.42 19.16 -9.60
N SER A 282 -0.49 19.01 -8.29
CA SER A 282 -1.41 18.09 -7.61
C SER A 282 -2.12 18.82 -6.48
N LEU A 283 -3.44 18.71 -6.44
CA LEU A 283 -4.29 19.29 -5.40
C LEU A 283 -5.26 18.22 -4.94
N ASP A 284 -5.26 17.93 -3.65
CA ASP A 284 -6.15 17.00 -2.98
C ASP A 284 -6.76 17.75 -1.79
N ILE A 285 -8.04 18.07 -1.85
CA ILE A 285 -8.70 18.96 -0.87
C ILE A 285 -10.06 18.43 -0.50
N ALA A 286 -10.47 18.65 0.75
CA ALA A 286 -11.88 18.61 1.07
C ALA A 286 -12.64 19.74 0.34
N LEU A 287 -13.96 19.70 0.34
CA LEU A 287 -14.83 20.82 -0.02
C LEU A 287 -15.75 21.09 1.16
N ASP A 288 -15.80 22.35 1.57
CA ASP A 288 -16.69 22.82 2.64
C ASP A 288 -17.31 24.17 2.26
N ASN A 289 -18.28 24.62 3.06
CA ASN A 289 -18.96 25.91 2.86
C ASN A 289 -18.01 27.11 2.83
N LYS A 290 -16.86 27.03 3.51
CA LYS A 290 -15.90 28.15 3.65
C LYS A 290 -15.12 28.35 2.36
N PHE A 291 -14.74 27.27 1.68
CA PHE A 291 -14.12 27.34 0.36
C PHE A 291 -14.92 28.16 -0.61
N HIS A 292 -16.21 27.84 -0.66
CA HIS A 292 -17.12 28.47 -1.57
C HIS A 292 -17.36 29.92 -1.20
N SER A 293 -17.57 30.22 0.10
CA SER A 293 -17.67 31.62 0.56
C SER A 293 -16.46 32.44 0.13
N PHE A 294 -15.25 31.88 0.17
CA PHE A 294 -14.06 32.56 -0.33
C PHE A 294 -14.04 32.72 -1.86
N CYS A 295 -14.39 31.67 -2.60
CA CYS A 295 -14.41 31.74 -4.06
C CYS A 295 -15.43 32.80 -4.54
N ILE A 296 -16.58 32.91 -3.86
CA ILE A 296 -17.53 34.00 -4.08
C ILE A 296 -16.93 35.35 -3.67
N ALA A 297 -16.35 35.45 -2.48
CA ALA A 297 -15.83 36.70 -1.94
C ALA A 297 -14.72 37.31 -2.81
N THR A 298 -13.89 36.45 -3.42
CA THR A 298 -12.85 36.89 -4.36
C THR A 298 -13.43 37.24 -5.73
N GLY A 299 -14.55 36.62 -6.15
CA GLY A 299 -15.23 36.89 -7.41
C GLY A 299 -14.41 36.60 -8.67
N LEU A 300 -13.23 35.99 -8.51
CA LEU A 300 -12.27 35.75 -9.58
C LEU A 300 -12.11 34.25 -9.82
N PRO A 301 -12.11 33.80 -11.10
CA PRO A 301 -11.79 32.41 -11.42
C PRO A 301 -10.39 32.04 -10.91
N ILE A 302 -10.27 30.90 -10.25
CA ILE A 302 -8.98 30.34 -9.83
C ILE A 302 -8.42 29.56 -11.02
N VAL A 303 -7.43 30.16 -11.70
CA VAL A 303 -6.73 29.53 -12.81
C VAL A 303 -5.53 28.76 -12.28
N LEU A 304 -5.52 27.44 -12.49
CA LEU A 304 -4.41 26.56 -12.09
C LEU A 304 -3.80 25.93 -13.36
N PRO A 305 -2.97 26.68 -14.11
CA PRO A 305 -2.54 26.30 -15.46
C PRO A 305 -1.67 25.04 -15.53
N ARG A 306 -1.07 24.61 -14.41
CA ARG A 306 -0.19 23.44 -14.33
C ARG A 306 -0.78 22.28 -13.55
N LEU A 307 -2.01 22.41 -13.05
CA LEU A 307 -2.64 21.38 -12.24
C LEU A 307 -2.99 20.18 -13.12
N LYS A 308 -2.32 19.06 -12.87
CA LYS A 308 -2.53 17.78 -13.56
C LYS A 308 -3.47 16.88 -12.79
N LYS A 309 -3.44 16.93 -11.46
CA LYS A 309 -4.25 16.08 -10.58
C LYS A 309 -5.09 16.92 -9.64
N LEU A 310 -6.39 16.68 -9.62
CA LEU A 310 -7.33 17.25 -8.66
C LEU A 310 -8.10 16.13 -7.98
N VAL A 311 -8.10 16.09 -6.64
CA VAL A 311 -8.94 15.21 -5.84
C VAL A 311 -9.79 16.07 -4.91
N LEU A 312 -11.10 15.87 -4.94
CA LEU A 312 -12.08 16.59 -4.14
C LEU A 312 -12.73 15.63 -3.17
N HIS A 313 -12.65 15.90 -1.87
CA HIS A 313 -13.36 15.16 -0.82
C HIS A 313 -14.58 15.94 -0.38
N ILE A 314 -15.78 15.41 -0.59
CA ILE A 314 -17.03 16.09 -0.33
C ILE A 314 -17.57 15.61 1.01
N ASP A 315 -17.72 16.52 1.96
CA ASP A 315 -18.33 16.24 3.27
C ASP A 315 -19.86 16.13 3.14
N PRO A 316 -20.55 15.17 3.80
CA PRO A 316 -22.02 14.95 3.85
C PRO A 316 -22.90 16.20 4.00
N THR A 317 -22.37 17.24 4.63
CA THR A 317 -23.10 18.48 4.88
C THR A 317 -22.98 19.50 3.74
N THR A 318 -22.14 19.22 2.74
CA THR A 318 -21.85 20.12 1.62
C THR A 318 -23.01 20.14 0.64
N PRO A 319 -23.66 21.31 0.41
CA PRO A 319 -24.72 21.41 -0.57
C PRO A 319 -24.20 21.12 -1.98
N VAL A 320 -24.99 20.41 -2.77
CA VAL A 320 -24.65 20.07 -4.16
C VAL A 320 -24.46 21.34 -5.04
N SER A 321 -25.21 22.40 -4.76
CA SER A 321 -25.04 23.72 -5.41
C SER A 321 -23.66 24.34 -5.15
N LEU A 322 -23.06 24.04 -4.00
CA LEU A 322 -21.74 24.50 -3.60
C LEU A 322 -20.66 23.89 -4.50
N LEU A 323 -20.75 22.59 -4.75
CA LEU A 323 -19.84 21.89 -5.65
C LEU A 323 -19.92 22.50 -7.06
N ARG A 324 -21.14 22.70 -7.58
CA ARG A 324 -21.34 23.31 -8.91
C ARG A 324 -20.65 24.65 -9.01
N ALA A 325 -20.93 25.53 -8.05
CA ALA A 325 -20.39 26.88 -8.07
C ALA A 325 -18.87 26.87 -7.90
N THR A 326 -18.35 25.99 -7.04
CA THR A 326 -16.91 25.81 -6.86
C THR A 326 -16.22 25.35 -8.14
N LEU A 327 -16.72 24.28 -8.77
CA LEU A 327 -16.17 23.75 -10.03
C LEU A 327 -16.24 24.78 -11.15
N SER A 328 -17.31 25.60 -11.20
CA SER A 328 -17.45 26.65 -12.21
C SER A 328 -16.43 27.79 -12.07
N LEU A 329 -15.81 27.94 -10.90
CA LEU A 329 -14.78 28.95 -10.63
C LEU A 329 -13.36 28.43 -10.90
N LEU A 330 -13.18 27.12 -11.10
CA LEU A 330 -11.88 26.52 -11.38
C LEU A 330 -11.61 26.46 -12.89
N VAL A 331 -10.48 27.01 -13.34
CA VAL A 331 -10.00 26.90 -14.72
C VAL A 331 -8.76 26.02 -14.75
N LEU A 332 -8.91 24.78 -15.22
CA LEU A 332 -7.92 23.69 -15.10
C LEU A 332 -7.50 23.16 -16.48
N PRO A 333 -6.74 23.94 -17.28
CA PRO A 333 -6.47 23.59 -18.68
C PRO A 333 -5.51 22.40 -18.86
N ALA A 334 -4.76 22.03 -17.84
CA ALA A 334 -3.78 20.93 -17.86
C ALA A 334 -4.24 19.69 -17.09
N LEU A 335 -5.53 19.61 -16.72
CA LEU A 335 -6.04 18.53 -15.88
C LEU A 335 -6.01 17.20 -16.64
N GLU A 336 -5.34 16.22 -16.06
CA GLU A 336 -5.21 14.85 -16.57
C GLU A 336 -5.88 13.84 -15.63
N GLU A 337 -5.95 14.12 -14.31
CA GLU A 337 -6.56 13.25 -13.31
C GLU A 337 -7.57 14.00 -12.43
N LEU A 338 -8.79 13.46 -12.32
CA LEU A 338 -9.84 13.93 -11.43
C LEU A 338 -10.23 12.82 -10.45
N GLY A 339 -10.30 13.14 -9.17
CA GLY A 339 -10.90 12.33 -8.13
C GLY A 339 -12.03 13.08 -7.43
N ILE A 340 -13.16 12.42 -7.21
CA ILE A 340 -14.27 12.91 -6.39
C ILE A 340 -14.57 11.82 -5.39
N MET A 341 -14.30 12.09 -4.11
CA MET A 341 -14.45 11.17 -2.99
C MET A 341 -15.49 11.76 -2.04
N PHE A 342 -16.32 10.93 -1.40
CA PHE A 342 -17.19 11.35 -0.32
C PHE A 342 -16.58 10.92 1.00
N ILE A 343 -16.68 11.82 1.97
CA ILE A 343 -16.04 11.64 3.27
C ILE A 343 -16.88 10.72 4.18
N ALA A 344 -18.20 10.66 3.95
CA ALA A 344 -19.12 9.78 4.66
C ALA A 344 -20.40 9.51 3.84
N GLU A 345 -21.03 8.37 4.10
CA GLU A 345 -22.39 8.01 3.64
C GLU A 345 -23.44 8.81 4.45
N PRO A 346 -24.65 9.13 3.93
CA PRO A 346 -25.33 8.58 2.75
C PRO A 346 -25.75 9.69 1.75
N TYR A 347 -25.00 9.85 0.67
CA TYR A 347 -25.43 10.74 -0.41
C TYR A 347 -26.24 10.01 -1.47
N THR A 348 -27.22 10.71 -2.06
CA THR A 348 -27.85 10.31 -3.31
C THR A 348 -27.04 10.86 -4.49
N PRO A 349 -26.31 10.02 -5.24
CA PRO A 349 -25.37 10.46 -6.28
C PRO A 349 -26.04 11.14 -7.49
N SER A 350 -27.33 10.88 -7.69
CA SER A 350 -28.11 11.36 -8.84
C SER A 350 -28.15 12.88 -9.00
N GLU A 351 -27.94 13.65 -7.92
CA GLU A 351 -27.87 15.12 -8.01
C GLU A 351 -26.52 15.64 -8.54
N PHE A 352 -25.46 14.84 -8.41
CA PHE A 352 -24.09 15.24 -8.76
C PHE A 352 -23.80 15.03 -10.25
N ALA A 353 -24.33 13.97 -10.85
CA ALA A 353 -24.08 13.62 -12.25
C ALA A 353 -24.41 14.75 -13.27
N PRO A 354 -25.57 15.43 -13.20
CA PRO A 354 -25.87 16.54 -14.10
C PRO A 354 -24.91 17.72 -13.92
N ILE A 355 -24.39 17.90 -12.71
CA ILE A 355 -23.52 19.01 -12.34
C ILE A 355 -22.14 18.80 -12.89
N LEU A 356 -21.58 17.63 -12.64
CA LEU A 356 -20.32 17.21 -13.21
C LEU A 356 -20.42 17.27 -14.74
N SER A 357 -21.49 16.76 -15.33
CA SER A 357 -21.67 16.88 -16.78
C SER A 357 -21.64 18.34 -17.24
N ALA A 358 -22.37 19.24 -16.59
CA ALA A 358 -22.44 20.65 -16.98
C ALA A 358 -21.10 21.40 -16.80
N THR A 359 -20.38 21.16 -15.70
CA THR A 359 -19.13 21.86 -15.40
C THR A 359 -17.92 21.29 -16.14
N LEU A 360 -17.96 19.99 -16.47
CA LEU A 360 -16.82 19.25 -17.04
C LEU A 360 -16.76 19.26 -18.57
N GLY A 361 -17.62 20.04 -19.24
CA GLY A 361 -17.66 20.15 -20.71
C GLY A 361 -16.36 20.60 -21.40
N GLY A 362 -15.32 20.98 -20.66
CA GLY A 362 -14.02 21.40 -21.18
C GLY A 362 -12.87 20.38 -21.04
N TRP A 363 -13.05 19.24 -20.38
CA TRP A 363 -11.91 18.39 -19.95
C TRP A 363 -11.64 17.21 -20.88
N LYS A 364 -11.44 17.51 -22.16
CA LYS A 364 -11.15 16.50 -23.19
C LYS A 364 -9.84 15.74 -22.93
N SER A 365 -8.92 16.33 -22.18
CA SER A 365 -7.60 15.79 -21.82
C SER A 365 -7.61 14.87 -20.59
N LEU A 366 -8.79 14.59 -20.00
CA LEU A 366 -8.87 13.78 -18.79
C LEU A 366 -8.51 12.32 -19.10
N LYS A 367 -7.43 11.85 -18.50
CA LYS A 367 -6.91 10.47 -18.66
C LYS A 367 -7.32 9.57 -17.50
N ARG A 368 -7.50 10.13 -16.30
CA ARG A 368 -7.90 9.37 -15.12
C ARG A 368 -9.09 10.00 -14.43
N LEU A 369 -10.10 9.19 -14.15
CA LEU A 369 -11.28 9.58 -13.40
C LEU A 369 -11.44 8.61 -12.24
N ARG A 370 -11.55 9.15 -11.03
CA ARG A 370 -11.89 8.43 -9.82
C ARG A 370 -13.16 9.02 -9.23
N LEU A 371 -14.18 8.20 -9.13
CA LEU A 371 -15.43 8.50 -8.48
C LEU A 371 -15.51 7.67 -7.21
N ASP A 372 -16.11 8.27 -6.19
CA ASP A 372 -16.37 7.62 -4.93
C ASP A 372 -17.19 6.33 -5.14
N PRO A 373 -17.01 5.31 -4.28
CA PRO A 373 -17.83 4.13 -4.32
C PRO A 373 -19.33 4.41 -4.23
N CYS A 374 -19.82 5.55 -3.73
CA CYS A 374 -21.26 5.76 -3.74
C CYS A 374 -21.85 6.09 -5.12
N PHE A 375 -21.04 6.49 -6.12
CA PHE A 375 -21.55 6.81 -7.47
C PHE A 375 -21.99 5.56 -8.21
N ASP A 376 -23.28 5.47 -8.53
CA ASP A 376 -23.76 4.47 -9.47
C ASP A 376 -23.18 4.75 -10.86
N PHE A 377 -22.94 3.69 -11.60
CA PHE A 377 -22.38 3.78 -12.93
C PHE A 377 -23.29 4.58 -13.87
N ASP A 378 -24.60 4.37 -13.76
CA ASP A 378 -25.60 5.03 -14.62
C ASP A 378 -25.54 6.56 -14.47
N ASP A 379 -25.24 7.03 -13.26
CA ASP A 379 -25.00 8.44 -12.97
C ASP A 379 -23.67 8.95 -13.57
N ALA A 380 -22.67 8.08 -13.70
CA ALA A 380 -21.38 8.43 -14.30
C ALA A 380 -21.42 8.49 -15.84
N LEU A 381 -22.37 7.81 -16.50
CA LEU A 381 -22.44 7.71 -17.97
C LEU A 381 -22.35 9.08 -18.70
N PRO A 382 -23.16 10.10 -18.34
CA PRO A 382 -23.10 11.41 -19.00
C PRO A 382 -21.74 12.12 -18.86
N LEU A 383 -20.97 11.80 -17.81
CA LEU A 383 -19.61 12.28 -17.60
C LEU A 383 -18.63 11.51 -18.49
N LEU A 384 -18.73 10.18 -18.52
CA LEU A 384 -17.86 9.31 -19.32
C LEU A 384 -17.92 9.66 -20.82
N ASP A 385 -19.11 10.02 -21.32
CA ASP A 385 -19.32 10.48 -22.71
C ASP A 385 -18.50 11.72 -23.09
N ARG A 386 -18.08 12.52 -22.09
CA ARG A 386 -17.31 13.75 -22.29
C ARG A 386 -15.80 13.55 -22.16
N CYS A 387 -15.36 12.35 -21.77
CA CYS A 387 -13.96 12.01 -21.51
C CYS A 387 -13.44 10.92 -22.46
N PRO A 388 -13.34 11.19 -23.78
CA PRO A 388 -12.93 10.18 -24.76
C PRO A 388 -11.47 9.73 -24.60
N GLU A 389 -10.63 10.53 -23.94
CA GLU A 389 -9.21 10.22 -23.69
C GLU A 389 -8.96 9.44 -22.39
N LEU A 390 -10.02 8.93 -21.75
CA LEU A 390 -9.88 8.24 -20.48
C LEU A 390 -9.13 6.91 -20.62
N GLU A 391 -8.00 6.80 -19.92
CA GLU A 391 -7.15 5.62 -19.85
C GLU A 391 -7.38 4.81 -18.57
N ALA A 392 -7.81 5.47 -17.49
CA ALA A 392 -8.05 4.85 -16.19
C ALA A 392 -9.36 5.33 -15.56
N LEU A 393 -10.23 4.38 -15.21
CA LEU A 393 -11.50 4.64 -14.54
C LEU A 393 -11.52 3.92 -13.18
N ASP A 394 -11.92 4.63 -12.15
CA ASP A 394 -12.03 4.12 -10.79
C ASP A 394 -13.41 4.48 -10.24
N ILE A 395 -14.27 3.48 -9.99
CA ILE A 395 -15.71 3.62 -9.78
C ILE A 395 -16.26 2.52 -8.87
N GLN A 396 -17.51 2.67 -8.43
CA GLN A 396 -18.26 1.55 -7.84
C GLN A 396 -18.48 0.42 -8.87
N ALA A 397 -18.45 -0.81 -8.40
CA ALA A 397 -18.98 -1.93 -9.15
C ALA A 397 -20.50 -1.72 -9.36
N PRO A 398 -21.00 -1.84 -10.60
CA PRO A 398 -22.41 -1.61 -10.87
C PRO A 398 -23.26 -2.61 -10.08
N ASN A 399 -24.33 -2.13 -9.45
CA ASN A 399 -25.30 -3.00 -8.81
C ASN A 399 -26.05 -3.79 -9.90
N SER A 400 -26.47 -5.03 -9.62
CA SER A 400 -27.23 -5.88 -10.54
C SER A 400 -28.38 -5.18 -11.31
N ALA A 401 -29.01 -4.16 -10.73
CA ALA A 401 -30.05 -3.36 -11.39
C ALA A 401 -29.50 -2.40 -12.48
N SER A 402 -28.35 -1.76 -12.24
CA SER A 402 -27.70 -0.80 -13.16
C SER A 402 -26.70 -1.46 -14.13
N ALA A 403 -26.17 -2.63 -13.78
CA ALA A 403 -25.26 -3.40 -14.65
C ALA A 403 -25.88 -3.73 -16.02
N GLY A 404 -27.22 -3.83 -16.09
CA GLY A 404 -27.95 -4.01 -17.34
C GLY A 404 -27.89 -2.81 -18.28
N SER A 405 -27.80 -1.59 -17.77
CA SER A 405 -27.76 -0.33 -18.56
C SER A 405 -26.42 -0.16 -19.29
N LEU A 406 -25.33 -0.44 -18.57
CA LEU A 406 -23.94 -0.33 -19.04
C LEU A 406 -23.65 -1.16 -20.30
N PHE A 407 -24.30 -2.32 -20.34
CA PHE A 407 -24.04 -3.35 -21.31
C PHE A 407 -25.35 -4.02 -21.68
N GLN A 408 -26.39 -3.29 -22.14
CA GLN A 408 -27.62 -3.89 -22.69
C GLN A 408 -27.30 -4.76 -23.92
N VAL A 409 -26.66 -5.89 -23.66
CA VAL A 409 -26.53 -7.06 -24.48
C VAL A 409 -27.75 -7.86 -24.08
N GLU A 410 -28.90 -7.54 -24.69
CA GLU A 410 -29.94 -8.57 -24.76
C GLU A 410 -29.28 -9.81 -25.35
N PRO A 411 -29.32 -10.98 -24.67
CA PRO A 411 -28.48 -12.12 -25.02
C PRO A 411 -28.69 -12.71 -26.44
N MET A 412 -29.62 -12.20 -27.25
CA MET A 412 -29.94 -12.78 -28.57
C MET A 412 -30.28 -11.82 -29.71
N ALA A 413 -30.20 -10.50 -29.55
CA ALA A 413 -30.39 -9.58 -30.70
C ALA A 413 -29.67 -8.24 -30.48
N LEU A 414 -28.37 -8.17 -30.72
CA LEU A 414 -27.61 -6.92 -30.63
C LEU A 414 -28.00 -5.96 -31.77
N PRO A 415 -28.58 -4.77 -31.51
CA PRO A 415 -28.75 -3.74 -32.52
C PRO A 415 -27.39 -3.09 -32.86
N PRO A 416 -27.20 -2.55 -34.09
CA PRO A 416 -25.93 -2.00 -34.56
C PRO A 416 -25.40 -0.75 -33.83
N LEU A 417 -26.17 -0.16 -32.90
CA LEU A 417 -25.83 1.07 -32.18
C LEU A 417 -24.83 0.86 -31.01
N MET A 418 -24.57 -0.40 -30.62
CA MET A 418 -23.65 -0.79 -29.53
C MET A 418 -22.16 -0.87 -29.96
N ARG A 419 -21.79 -0.27 -31.10
CA ARG A 419 -20.47 -0.49 -31.75
C ARG A 419 -19.37 0.48 -31.35
N HIS A 420 -19.64 1.49 -30.53
CA HIS A 420 -18.61 2.44 -30.11
C HIS A 420 -18.36 2.33 -28.61
N PRO A 421 -17.18 1.85 -28.19
CA PRO A 421 -16.81 1.92 -26.79
C PRO A 421 -16.81 3.40 -26.35
N HIS A 422 -17.68 3.77 -25.40
CA HIS A 422 -17.73 5.12 -24.81
C HIS A 422 -16.35 5.59 -24.30
N LEU A 423 -15.49 4.62 -23.96
CA LEU A 423 -14.12 4.83 -23.49
C LEU A 423 -13.16 4.00 -24.36
N PRO A 424 -12.80 4.47 -25.57
CA PRO A 424 -11.99 3.69 -26.51
C PRO A 424 -10.55 3.51 -26.03
N LEU A 425 -10.06 4.38 -25.14
CA LEU A 425 -8.68 4.39 -24.63
C LEU A 425 -8.50 3.73 -23.26
N LEU A 426 -9.57 3.16 -22.69
CA LEU A 426 -9.55 2.61 -21.33
C LEU A 426 -8.61 1.39 -21.21
N GLN A 427 -7.58 1.54 -20.39
CA GLN A 427 -6.58 0.50 -20.12
C GLN A 427 -6.65 -0.04 -18.69
N THR A 428 -7.11 0.78 -17.73
CA THR A 428 -7.25 0.38 -16.33
C THR A 428 -8.65 0.65 -15.83
N LEU A 429 -9.29 -0.35 -15.22
CA LEU A 429 -10.57 -0.22 -14.54
C LEU A 429 -10.38 -0.60 -13.07
N THR A 430 -10.84 0.21 -12.14
CA THR A 430 -10.89 -0.11 -10.73
C THR A 430 -12.34 -0.12 -10.29
N LEU A 431 -12.75 -1.23 -9.67
CA LEU A 431 -14.10 -1.47 -9.19
C LEU A 431 -14.04 -1.55 -7.66
N HIS A 432 -14.71 -0.62 -7.00
CA HIS A 432 -14.94 -0.63 -5.57
C HIS A 432 -16.27 -1.30 -5.27
N THR A 433 -16.31 -2.13 -4.26
CA THR A 433 -17.58 -2.55 -3.66
C THR A 433 -17.93 -1.66 -2.49
N CYS A 434 -19.17 -1.19 -2.45
CA CYS A 434 -19.71 -0.60 -1.25
C CYS A 434 -19.97 -1.64 -0.18
N SER A 435 -19.81 -1.22 1.08
CA SER A 435 -20.43 -1.87 2.21
C SER A 435 -21.94 -1.91 1.98
N TYR A 436 -22.52 -3.11 2.07
CA TYR A 436 -23.97 -3.24 2.22
C TYR A 436 -24.27 -2.84 3.68
N GLU A 437 -24.54 -1.56 3.93
CA GLU A 437 -24.92 -1.07 5.27
C GLU A 437 -26.40 -1.34 5.60
N GLY A 438 -27.10 -2.16 4.81
CA GLY A 438 -28.42 -2.66 5.18
C GLY A 438 -28.32 -3.63 6.35
N ASP A 439 -29.00 -3.32 7.47
CA ASP A 439 -29.19 -4.22 8.63
C ASP A 439 -29.76 -5.60 8.23
N ASP A 440 -30.36 -5.70 7.04
CA ASP A 440 -30.78 -6.95 6.43
C ASP A 440 -29.59 -7.69 5.83
N ALA A 441 -28.91 -8.48 6.65
CA ALA A 441 -27.90 -9.43 6.19
C ALA A 441 -28.49 -10.26 5.04
N LEU A 442 -27.99 -10.03 3.82
CA LEU A 442 -28.43 -10.77 2.63
C LEU A 442 -28.28 -12.27 2.90
N THR A 443 -29.35 -13.01 2.65
CA THR A 443 -29.31 -14.48 2.77
C THR A 443 -28.32 -15.05 1.76
N GLU A 444 -27.70 -16.19 2.07
CA GLU A 444 -26.72 -16.85 1.18
C GLU A 444 -27.29 -17.12 -0.23
N SER A 445 -28.59 -17.38 -0.33
CA SER A 445 -29.30 -17.53 -1.61
C SER A 445 -29.43 -16.22 -2.39
N GLN A 446 -29.71 -15.09 -1.73
CA GLN A 446 -29.74 -13.76 -2.35
C GLN A 446 -28.34 -13.35 -2.83
N LEU A 447 -27.31 -13.58 -2.01
CA LEU A 447 -25.92 -13.37 -2.39
C LEU A 447 -25.56 -14.21 -3.62
N SER A 448 -25.92 -15.49 -3.66
CA SER A 448 -25.64 -16.35 -4.81
C SER A 448 -26.32 -15.86 -6.10
N LEU A 449 -27.57 -15.38 -6.01
CA LEU A 449 -28.31 -14.88 -7.15
C LEU A 449 -27.70 -13.58 -7.70
N LEU A 450 -27.40 -12.63 -6.81
CA LEU A 450 -26.72 -11.37 -7.14
C LEU A 450 -25.35 -11.63 -7.78
N CYS A 451 -24.59 -12.56 -7.20
CA CYS A 451 -23.27 -12.91 -7.70
C CYS A 451 -23.31 -13.44 -9.14
N LYS A 452 -24.35 -14.19 -9.52
CA LYS A 452 -24.43 -14.78 -10.87
C LYS A 452 -24.77 -13.75 -11.95
N SER A 453 -25.76 -12.88 -11.70
CA SER A 453 -26.13 -11.86 -12.69
C SER A 453 -25.00 -10.84 -12.88
N GLU A 454 -24.37 -10.41 -11.79
CA GLU A 454 -23.27 -9.44 -11.82
C GLU A 454 -22.00 -10.02 -12.45
N ALA A 455 -21.71 -11.30 -12.19
CA ALA A 455 -20.58 -12.00 -12.82
C ALA A 455 -20.73 -12.09 -14.35
N CYS A 456 -21.93 -12.34 -14.87
CA CYS A 456 -22.18 -12.32 -16.32
C CYS A 456 -21.85 -10.95 -16.92
N SER A 457 -22.43 -9.88 -16.38
CA SER A 457 -22.22 -8.52 -16.90
C SER A 457 -20.75 -8.11 -16.82
N LEU A 458 -20.10 -8.40 -15.70
CA LEU A 458 -18.67 -8.18 -15.52
C LEU A 458 -17.86 -8.96 -16.56
N GLY A 459 -18.16 -10.23 -16.80
CA GLY A 459 -17.43 -11.04 -17.78
C GLY A 459 -17.62 -10.56 -19.22
N PHE A 460 -18.83 -10.18 -19.60
CA PHE A 460 -19.06 -9.57 -20.91
C PHE A 460 -18.27 -8.26 -21.08
N MET A 461 -18.25 -7.42 -20.05
CA MET A 461 -17.44 -6.20 -20.05
C MET A 461 -15.96 -6.51 -20.27
N ILE A 462 -15.42 -7.44 -19.48
CA ILE A 462 -14.00 -7.83 -19.58
C ILE A 462 -13.72 -8.35 -20.98
N MET A 463 -14.48 -9.34 -21.44
CA MET A 463 -14.25 -10.02 -22.71
C MET A 463 -14.38 -9.07 -23.92
N SER A 464 -15.37 -8.17 -23.91
CA SER A 464 -15.57 -7.20 -24.99
C SER A 464 -14.41 -6.22 -25.19
N ARG A 465 -13.54 -6.04 -24.19
CA ARG A 465 -12.40 -5.11 -24.21
C ARG A 465 -11.03 -5.77 -24.26
N THR A 466 -10.98 -7.09 -24.22
CA THR A 466 -9.74 -7.86 -24.03
C THR A 466 -9.55 -8.94 -25.08
N VAL A 467 -10.63 -9.59 -25.51
CA VAL A 467 -10.59 -10.67 -26.50
C VAL A 467 -11.17 -10.17 -27.81
N PHE A 468 -10.47 -10.44 -28.91
CA PHE A 468 -10.97 -10.18 -30.26
C PHE A 468 -12.23 -11.01 -30.47
N ILE A 469 -13.40 -10.42 -30.29
CA ILE A 469 -14.65 -11.03 -30.69
C ILE A 469 -14.56 -11.18 -32.22
N PRO A 470 -14.66 -12.39 -32.81
CA PRO A 470 -14.58 -12.56 -34.25
C PRO A 470 -15.64 -11.68 -34.94
N GLY A 471 -15.20 -10.63 -35.65
CA GLY A 471 -16.07 -9.63 -36.27
C GLY A 471 -16.28 -8.32 -35.49
N GLY A 472 -15.63 -8.14 -34.34
CA GLY A 472 -15.77 -6.98 -33.46
C GLY A 472 -14.48 -6.19 -33.27
N ILE A 473 -14.60 -4.86 -33.45
CA ILE A 473 -13.65 -3.77 -33.16
C ILE A 473 -12.32 -3.84 -33.92
N SER A 474 -11.93 -2.70 -34.51
CA SER A 474 -10.66 -2.53 -35.22
C SER A 474 -9.48 -2.90 -34.31
N PRO A 475 -8.43 -3.58 -34.81
CA PRO A 475 -7.21 -3.93 -34.05
C PRO A 475 -6.43 -2.72 -33.49
N GLN A 476 -6.94 -1.50 -33.68
CA GLN A 476 -6.32 -0.24 -33.25
C GLN A 476 -6.80 0.27 -31.88
N THR A 477 -7.90 -0.25 -31.30
CA THR A 477 -8.31 0.19 -29.96
C THR A 477 -7.43 -0.46 -28.89
N PRO A 478 -6.85 0.31 -27.95
CA PRO A 478 -6.09 -0.26 -26.86
C PRO A 478 -6.97 -1.20 -26.03
N GLN A 479 -6.42 -2.36 -25.71
CA GLN A 479 -7.11 -3.36 -24.90
C GLN A 479 -7.08 -2.98 -23.42
N LEU A 480 -8.11 -3.38 -22.69
CA LEU A 480 -8.16 -3.27 -21.24
C LEU A 480 -7.04 -4.14 -20.65
N LYS A 481 -6.04 -3.52 -20.02
CA LYS A 481 -4.83 -4.20 -19.53
C LYS A 481 -5.02 -4.72 -18.12
N THR A 482 -5.72 -3.96 -17.28
CA THR A 482 -5.77 -4.20 -15.84
C THR A 482 -7.15 -3.88 -15.29
N ILE A 483 -7.67 -4.78 -14.46
CA ILE A 483 -8.87 -4.56 -13.66
C ILE A 483 -8.50 -4.74 -12.19
N ASN A 484 -8.78 -3.75 -11.36
CA ASN A 484 -8.58 -3.80 -9.92
C ASN A 484 -9.94 -3.97 -9.24
N PHE A 485 -9.98 -4.84 -8.25
CA PHE A 485 -11.12 -5.07 -7.38
C PHE A 485 -10.69 -4.65 -5.98
N ILE A 486 -11.36 -3.65 -5.42
CA ILE A 486 -11.08 -3.09 -4.10
C ILE A 486 -12.34 -3.26 -3.24
N TRP A 487 -12.15 -3.71 -2.01
CA TRP A 487 -13.24 -3.92 -1.06
C TRP A 487 -12.82 -3.60 0.37
N ASP A 488 -13.69 -3.02 1.18
CA ASP A 488 -13.32 -2.61 2.54
C ASP A 488 -13.53 -3.72 3.58
N ASP A 489 -14.58 -4.54 3.41
CA ASP A 489 -14.94 -5.60 4.37
C ASP A 489 -14.53 -7.01 3.91
N SER A 490 -14.12 -7.83 4.88
CA SER A 490 -14.02 -9.28 4.77
C SER A 490 -15.29 -10.00 4.30
N GLU A 491 -16.49 -9.53 4.62
CA GLU A 491 -17.73 -10.15 4.12
C GLU A 491 -17.90 -9.89 2.62
N VAL A 492 -17.64 -8.65 2.20
CA VAL A 492 -17.63 -8.25 0.79
C VAL A 492 -16.57 -9.04 -0.01
N SER A 493 -15.45 -9.40 0.61
CA SER A 493 -14.49 -10.33 0.00
C SER A 493 -15.13 -11.65 -0.42
N LYS A 494 -16.06 -12.22 0.38
CA LYS A 494 -16.71 -13.49 0.04
C LYS A 494 -17.60 -13.33 -1.20
N ILE A 495 -18.33 -12.22 -1.30
CA ILE A 495 -19.18 -11.87 -2.44
C ILE A 495 -18.34 -11.78 -3.70
N TRP A 496 -17.24 -11.02 -3.67
CA TRP A 496 -16.32 -10.93 -4.80
C TRP A 496 -15.79 -12.29 -5.21
N HIS A 497 -15.37 -13.12 -4.27
CA HIS A 497 -14.91 -14.45 -4.64
C HIS A 497 -16.01 -15.28 -5.28
N ALA A 498 -17.25 -15.22 -4.79
CA ALA A 498 -18.37 -15.93 -5.41
C ALA A 498 -18.68 -15.42 -6.83
N GLN A 499 -18.69 -14.10 -7.05
CA GLN A 499 -18.83 -13.49 -8.38
C GLN A 499 -17.70 -13.93 -9.32
N LEU A 500 -16.45 -13.90 -8.84
CA LEU A 500 -15.30 -14.29 -9.63
C LEU A 500 -15.26 -15.79 -9.91
N GLU A 501 -15.85 -16.63 -9.06
CA GLU A 501 -16.04 -18.05 -9.37
C GLU A 501 -17.12 -18.22 -10.45
N ALA A 502 -18.29 -17.58 -10.28
CA ALA A 502 -19.36 -17.60 -11.27
C ALA A 502 -18.87 -17.11 -12.65
N LEU A 503 -18.02 -16.07 -12.68
CA LEU A 503 -17.39 -15.56 -13.89
C LEU A 503 -16.70 -16.66 -14.71
N ASN A 504 -16.05 -17.62 -14.05
CA ASN A 504 -15.35 -18.69 -14.74
C ASN A 504 -16.31 -19.76 -15.29
N ASP A 505 -17.41 -20.00 -14.58
CA ASP A 505 -18.44 -20.93 -15.03
C ASP A 505 -19.11 -20.40 -16.32
N TYR A 506 -19.28 -19.07 -16.42
CA TYR A 506 -19.84 -18.42 -17.60
C TYR A 506 -18.85 -18.28 -18.77
N PHE A 507 -17.57 -18.08 -18.48
CA PHE A 507 -16.54 -17.87 -19.50
C PHE A 507 -15.41 -18.89 -19.33
N PRO A 508 -15.64 -20.17 -19.70
CA PRO A 508 -14.65 -21.23 -19.56
C PRO A 508 -13.38 -20.95 -20.39
N ASP A 509 -13.46 -20.14 -21.44
CA ASP A 509 -12.31 -19.71 -22.24
C ASP A 509 -11.31 -18.86 -21.42
N MET A 510 -11.76 -18.16 -20.37
CA MET A 510 -10.87 -17.49 -19.42
C MET A 510 -10.03 -18.50 -18.63
N ASN A 511 -10.48 -19.75 -18.54
CA ASN A 511 -9.75 -20.85 -17.91
C ASN A 511 -8.92 -21.66 -18.91
N GLY A 512 -8.64 -21.24 -20.14
CA GLY A 512 -7.49 -21.75 -20.92
C GLY A 512 -7.18 -23.27 -20.96
N GLY A 513 -8.12 -24.20 -20.76
CA GLY A 513 -7.83 -25.64 -20.80
C GLY A 513 -8.74 -26.57 -19.98
N GLY A 514 -8.78 -27.85 -20.40
CA GLY A 514 -9.66 -28.91 -19.88
C GLY A 514 -9.09 -29.80 -18.76
N LEU A 515 -8.15 -29.29 -17.96
CA LEU A 515 -7.72 -30.00 -16.75
C LEU A 515 -8.83 -29.94 -15.68
N PRO A 516 -9.00 -30.99 -14.85
CA PRO A 516 -9.90 -30.93 -13.72
C PRO A 516 -9.45 -29.84 -12.74
N SER A 517 -10.37 -28.99 -12.32
CA SER A 517 -10.10 -27.92 -11.37
C SER A 517 -9.92 -28.45 -9.95
N ILE A 518 -8.99 -27.85 -9.18
CA ILE A 518 -8.90 -28.12 -7.75
C ILE A 518 -10.21 -27.72 -7.07
N SER A 519 -10.73 -28.59 -6.20
CA SER A 519 -11.97 -28.30 -5.46
C SER A 519 -11.84 -26.99 -4.69
N LEU A 520 -12.71 -26.02 -4.98
CA LEU A 520 -12.73 -24.70 -4.34
C LEU A 520 -12.82 -24.79 -2.81
N LYS A 521 -13.56 -25.77 -2.29
CA LYS A 521 -13.63 -26.05 -0.85
C LYS A 521 -12.24 -26.29 -0.24
N VAL A 522 -11.37 -27.03 -0.92
CA VAL A 522 -10.00 -27.31 -0.45
C VAL A 522 -9.16 -26.05 -0.48
N VAL A 523 -9.31 -25.22 -1.52
CA VAL A 523 -8.62 -23.93 -1.64
C VAL A 523 -9.06 -22.96 -0.55
N ASP A 524 -10.35 -22.87 -0.26
CA ASP A 524 -10.89 -22.03 0.80
C ASP A 524 -10.43 -22.51 2.18
N GLU A 525 -10.38 -23.83 2.43
CA GLU A 525 -9.77 -24.41 3.63
C GLU A 525 -8.30 -24.00 3.79
N PHE A 526 -7.51 -24.03 2.71
CA PHE A 526 -6.12 -23.58 2.73
C PHE A 526 -6.01 -22.09 3.03
N ARG A 527 -6.78 -21.27 2.32
CA ARG A 527 -6.81 -19.82 2.51
C ARG A 527 -7.16 -19.44 3.95
N GLU A 528 -8.26 -19.96 4.48
CA GLU A 528 -8.71 -19.60 5.82
C GLU A 528 -7.77 -20.12 6.90
N GLY A 529 -7.18 -21.31 6.70
CA GLY A 529 -6.10 -21.81 7.55
C GLY A 529 -4.86 -20.91 7.57
N LEU A 530 -4.40 -20.45 6.40
CA LEU A 530 -3.27 -19.51 6.28
C LEU A 530 -3.60 -18.12 6.85
N ARG A 531 -4.82 -17.62 6.65
CA ARG A 531 -5.29 -16.36 7.23
C ARG A 531 -5.38 -16.41 8.75
N ALA A 532 -5.96 -17.49 9.28
CA ALA A 532 -5.99 -17.74 10.71
C ALA A 532 -4.57 -17.76 11.26
N TRP A 533 -3.65 -18.43 10.58
CA TRP A 533 -2.23 -18.43 10.94
C TRP A 533 -1.62 -17.02 10.92
N ALA A 534 -1.85 -16.24 9.87
CA ALA A 534 -1.31 -14.88 9.74
C ALA A 534 -1.82 -13.91 10.81
N ARG A 535 -3.09 -14.03 11.23
CA ARG A 535 -3.74 -13.18 12.26
C ARG A 535 -3.28 -13.47 13.69
N GLY A 536 -3.01 -14.73 14.03
CA GLY A 536 -2.66 -15.14 15.42
C GLY A 536 -1.43 -14.44 16.00
N PHE A 537 -0.51 -14.00 15.14
CA PHE A 537 0.76 -13.42 15.61
C PHE A 537 0.69 -11.99 16.15
N GLN A 538 -0.49 -11.36 16.18
CA GLN A 538 -0.62 -10.01 16.71
C GLN A 538 -0.78 -9.95 18.25
N GLY A 539 -0.80 -11.10 18.96
CA GLY A 539 -0.92 -11.16 20.42
C GLY A 539 0.25 -11.86 21.13
N SER A 540 0.85 -11.20 22.13
CA SER A 540 2.04 -11.66 22.88
C SER A 540 1.87 -12.91 23.74
N ARG A 541 0.68 -13.51 23.81
CA ARG A 541 0.39 -14.71 24.62
C ARG A 541 0.28 -16.01 23.82
N GLU A 542 0.38 -15.97 22.49
CA GLU A 542 0.13 -17.14 21.64
C GLU A 542 1.32 -18.11 21.51
N GLU A 543 2.49 -17.80 22.07
CA GLU A 543 3.65 -18.71 22.05
C GLU A 543 3.35 -20.09 22.65
N PHE A 544 2.31 -20.19 23.49
CA PHE A 544 1.89 -21.40 24.19
C PHE A 544 0.74 -22.17 23.54
N ASN A 545 0.14 -21.71 22.44
CA ASN A 545 -0.99 -22.41 21.82
C ASN A 545 -0.53 -23.60 20.95
N ARG A 546 -0.19 -24.72 21.62
CA ARG A 546 0.22 -25.98 20.97
C ARG A 546 -0.82 -26.54 19.98
N PRO A 547 -2.13 -26.54 20.27
CA PRO A 547 -3.16 -26.97 19.32
C PRO A 547 -3.06 -26.24 17.98
N ARG A 548 -2.99 -24.91 18.00
CA ARG A 548 -2.89 -24.10 16.76
C ARG A 548 -1.66 -24.46 15.91
N LYS A 549 -0.52 -24.76 16.54
CA LYS A 549 0.70 -25.20 15.83
C LYS A 549 0.50 -26.57 15.16
N GLN A 550 -0.24 -27.48 15.78
CA GLN A 550 -0.57 -28.78 15.20
C GLN A 550 -1.55 -28.62 14.02
N ASP A 551 -2.51 -27.70 14.12
CA ASP A 551 -3.44 -27.40 13.03
C ASP A 551 -2.71 -26.87 11.80
N ILE A 552 -1.76 -25.96 12.00
CA ILE A 552 -0.90 -25.41 10.92
C ILE A 552 -0.02 -26.51 10.32
N ASP A 553 0.62 -27.34 11.14
CA ASP A 553 1.41 -28.48 10.67
C ASP A 553 0.56 -29.45 9.83
N GLY A 554 -0.65 -29.75 10.31
CA GLY A 554 -1.64 -30.56 9.59
C GLY A 554 -2.05 -29.94 8.26
N LEU A 555 -2.30 -28.63 8.23
CA LEU A 555 -2.62 -27.88 7.02
C LEU A 555 -1.50 -27.98 5.99
N LEU A 556 -0.25 -27.66 6.39
CA LEU A 556 0.90 -27.72 5.49
C LEU A 556 1.17 -29.13 4.98
N LYS A 557 1.00 -30.17 5.81
CA LYS A 557 1.10 -31.57 5.37
C LYS A 557 0.06 -31.93 4.30
N ARG A 558 -1.16 -31.38 4.39
CA ARG A 558 -2.18 -31.58 3.35
C ARG A 558 -1.80 -30.87 2.06
N MET A 559 -1.31 -29.64 2.16
CA MET A 559 -0.83 -28.88 0.99
C MET A 559 0.37 -29.57 0.32
N GLU A 560 1.34 -30.07 1.09
CA GLU A 560 2.50 -30.79 0.57
C GLU A 560 2.14 -32.08 -0.18
N LYS A 561 1.06 -32.75 0.23
CA LYS A 561 0.55 -33.95 -0.43
C LYS A 561 -0.21 -33.67 -1.73
N LEU A 562 -0.63 -32.42 -1.95
CA LEU A 562 -1.33 -32.04 -3.17
C LEU A 562 -0.37 -32.09 -4.37
N ASP A 563 -0.77 -32.83 -5.40
CA ASP A 563 -0.09 -32.88 -6.69
C ASP A 563 -0.83 -32.00 -7.71
N LEU A 564 -0.13 -31.01 -8.27
CA LEU A 564 -0.66 -30.07 -9.25
C LEU A 564 -0.35 -30.49 -10.71
N SER A 565 0.30 -31.64 -10.90
CA SER A 565 0.72 -32.08 -12.23
C SER A 565 -0.45 -32.25 -13.22
N GLN A 566 -1.59 -32.73 -12.72
CA GLN A 566 -2.80 -33.05 -13.50
C GLN A 566 -4.04 -32.23 -13.10
N ILE A 567 -3.88 -31.17 -12.32
CA ILE A 567 -4.99 -30.36 -11.78
C ILE A 567 -4.75 -28.91 -12.14
N ASP A 568 -5.80 -28.18 -12.51
CA ASP A 568 -5.73 -26.73 -12.69
C ASP A 568 -5.49 -26.05 -11.33
N SER A 569 -4.34 -25.37 -11.24
CA SER A 569 -3.85 -24.74 -10.03
C SER A 569 -4.20 -23.25 -9.91
N ARG A 570 -4.84 -22.64 -10.93
CA ARG A 570 -5.22 -21.21 -10.90
C ARG A 570 -6.14 -20.80 -9.74
N PRO A 571 -7.07 -21.64 -9.24
CA PRO A 571 -7.84 -21.27 -8.05
C PRO A 571 -6.97 -20.94 -6.83
N LEU A 572 -5.78 -21.55 -6.69
CA LEU A 572 -4.82 -21.22 -5.62
C LEU A 572 -4.30 -19.78 -5.76
N VAL A 573 -4.03 -19.33 -6.99
CA VAL A 573 -3.58 -17.97 -7.30
C VAL A 573 -4.71 -16.97 -7.02
N ARG A 574 -5.90 -17.21 -7.58
CA ARG A 574 -7.06 -16.32 -7.45
C ARG A 574 -7.45 -16.05 -5.99
N LYS A 575 -7.37 -17.08 -5.15
CA LYS A 575 -7.71 -16.98 -3.72
C LYS A 575 -6.57 -16.44 -2.85
N GLY A 576 -5.43 -16.06 -3.46
CA GLY A 576 -4.27 -15.48 -2.77
C GLY A 576 -3.48 -16.47 -1.92
N VAL A 577 -3.65 -17.79 -2.11
CA VAL A 577 -2.99 -18.83 -1.31
C VAL A 577 -1.47 -18.73 -1.43
N LEU A 578 -0.97 -18.54 -2.66
CA LEU A 578 0.48 -18.42 -2.90
C LEU A 578 1.08 -17.15 -2.31
N THR A 579 0.40 -16.01 -2.45
CA THR A 579 0.84 -14.75 -1.85
C THR A 579 0.96 -14.88 -0.34
N MET A 580 0.02 -15.56 0.32
CA MET A 580 0.08 -15.83 1.76
C MET A 580 1.22 -16.78 2.14
N LEU A 581 1.41 -17.88 1.40
CA LEU A 581 2.53 -18.81 1.63
C LEU A 581 3.89 -18.10 1.47
N CYS A 582 4.03 -17.30 0.42
CA CYS A 582 5.21 -16.49 0.15
C CYS A 582 5.47 -15.51 1.30
N ALA A 583 4.47 -14.72 1.69
CA ALA A 583 4.56 -13.79 2.80
C ALA A 583 4.96 -14.47 4.12
N LEU A 584 4.46 -15.68 4.38
CA LEU A 584 4.84 -16.49 5.54
C LEU A 584 6.29 -16.99 5.46
N SER A 585 6.76 -17.38 4.27
CA SER A 585 8.15 -17.80 4.05
C SER A 585 9.19 -16.66 4.20
N CYS A 586 8.74 -15.42 4.05
CA CYS A 586 9.56 -14.20 4.16
C CYS A 586 9.56 -13.61 5.57
N ARG A 587 8.76 -14.12 6.52
CA ARG A 587 8.77 -13.62 7.90
C ARG A 587 10.10 -13.92 8.60
N LEU A 588 10.50 -13.02 9.50
CA LEU A 588 11.72 -13.17 10.29
C LEU A 588 11.65 -14.37 11.24
N ASP A 589 12.79 -15.00 11.49
CA ASP A 589 12.91 -16.06 12.47
C ASP A 589 12.49 -15.58 13.87
N GLY A 590 11.69 -16.39 14.56
CA GLY A 590 11.15 -16.04 15.89
C GLY A 590 9.83 -15.27 15.86
N VAL A 591 9.46 -14.65 14.74
CA VAL A 591 8.14 -13.98 14.60
C VAL A 591 7.00 -14.99 14.49
N ILE A 592 7.29 -16.19 13.98
CA ILE A 592 6.35 -17.31 13.90
C ILE A 592 6.63 -18.26 15.09
N PRO A 593 5.85 -18.20 16.19
CA PRO A 593 5.84 -19.19 17.25
C PRO A 593 5.89 -20.63 16.75
N GLY A 594 6.93 -21.36 17.16
CA GLY A 594 7.17 -22.74 16.73
C GLY A 594 7.79 -22.90 15.33
N GLY A 595 8.03 -21.81 14.60
CA GLY A 595 8.58 -21.82 13.25
C GLY A 595 9.88 -22.62 13.13
N LYS A 596 10.79 -22.52 14.12
CA LYS A 596 12.03 -23.32 14.19
C LYS A 596 11.77 -24.81 14.43
N ARG A 597 10.78 -25.16 15.25
CA ARG A 597 10.49 -26.56 15.61
C ARG A 597 9.80 -27.32 14.48
N TYR A 598 8.87 -26.66 13.79
CA TYR A 598 8.07 -27.30 12.74
C TYR A 598 8.56 -26.97 11.32
N GLY A 599 9.62 -26.16 11.20
CA GLY A 599 10.20 -25.76 9.91
C GLY A 599 9.24 -24.98 9.01
N PHE A 600 8.22 -24.32 9.59
CA PHE A 600 7.10 -23.75 8.83
C PHE A 600 7.53 -22.83 7.68
N ARG A 601 8.55 -21.99 7.92
CA ARG A 601 9.09 -21.07 6.92
C ARG A 601 9.78 -21.78 5.76
N GLU A 602 10.56 -22.82 6.06
CA GLU A 602 11.25 -23.60 5.03
C GLU A 602 10.23 -24.39 4.21
N ARG A 603 9.29 -25.04 4.88
CA ARG A 603 8.23 -25.82 4.25
C ARG A 603 7.35 -24.98 3.33
N THR A 604 6.97 -23.76 3.74
CA THR A 604 6.20 -22.88 2.84
C THR A 604 7.01 -22.43 1.63
N ARG A 605 8.32 -22.19 1.79
CA ARG A 605 9.22 -21.88 0.66
C ARG A 605 9.35 -23.06 -0.30
N GLU A 606 9.65 -24.24 0.22
CA GLU A 606 9.76 -25.48 -0.55
C GLU A 606 8.44 -25.78 -1.28
N LEU A 607 7.31 -25.56 -0.63
CA LEU A 607 5.99 -25.72 -1.24
C LEU A 607 5.76 -24.73 -2.39
N CYS A 608 6.09 -23.45 -2.21
CA CYS A 608 6.02 -22.46 -3.28
C CYS A 608 6.88 -22.88 -4.48
N MET A 609 8.12 -23.33 -4.24
CA MET A 609 9.02 -23.79 -5.31
C MET A 609 8.52 -25.06 -6.00
N LYS A 610 7.94 -26.00 -5.23
CA LYS A 610 7.32 -27.22 -5.77
C LYS A 610 6.15 -26.89 -6.70
N TRP A 611 5.31 -25.91 -6.32
CA TRP A 611 4.10 -25.56 -7.07
C TRP A 611 4.36 -24.60 -8.24
N LYS A 612 5.44 -23.81 -8.19
CA LYS A 612 5.76 -22.78 -9.19
C LYS A 612 5.64 -23.25 -10.66
N PRO A 613 6.24 -24.37 -11.10
CA PRO A 613 6.19 -24.75 -12.52
C PRO A 613 4.76 -25.00 -13.03
N PHE A 614 3.89 -25.58 -12.19
CA PHE A 614 2.50 -25.89 -12.53
C PHE A 614 1.63 -24.63 -12.54
N ILE A 615 1.85 -23.75 -11.57
CA ILE A 615 1.14 -22.48 -11.46
C ILE A 615 1.48 -21.57 -12.65
N VAL A 616 2.76 -21.45 -13.00
CA VAL A 616 3.20 -20.65 -14.15
C VAL A 616 2.61 -21.22 -15.44
N ARG A 617 2.67 -22.55 -15.64
CA ARG A 617 2.05 -23.24 -16.79
C ARG A 617 0.57 -22.87 -16.91
N ASP A 618 -0.21 -23.04 -15.83
CA ASP A 618 -1.67 -22.87 -15.89
C ASP A 618 -2.05 -21.39 -16.11
N VAL A 619 -1.28 -20.45 -15.54
CA VAL A 619 -1.48 -19.01 -15.75
C VAL A 619 -1.08 -18.56 -17.16
N GLN A 620 -0.06 -19.16 -17.76
CA GLN A 620 0.35 -18.89 -19.16
C GLN A 620 -0.71 -19.33 -20.16
N LEU A 621 -1.46 -20.38 -19.85
CA LEU A 621 -2.56 -20.88 -20.69
C LEU A 621 -3.81 -19.97 -20.63
N SER A 622 -3.91 -19.11 -19.62
CA SER A 622 -5.01 -18.18 -19.46
C SER A 622 -4.73 -16.85 -20.18
N PRO A 623 -5.73 -16.21 -20.81
CA PRO A 623 -5.58 -14.85 -21.32
C PRO A 623 -5.37 -13.82 -20.20
N PHE A 624 -5.75 -14.17 -18.97
CA PHE A 624 -5.63 -13.30 -17.80
C PHE A 624 -4.84 -13.95 -16.66
N ARG A 625 -4.24 -13.12 -15.81
CA ARG A 625 -3.64 -13.55 -14.55
C ARG A 625 -4.18 -12.79 -13.36
N TRP A 626 -4.42 -13.52 -12.29
CA TRP A 626 -4.84 -12.98 -11.00
C TRP A 626 -3.62 -12.57 -10.17
N ILE A 627 -3.68 -11.40 -9.57
CA ILE A 627 -2.63 -10.78 -8.77
C ILE A 627 -3.26 -10.35 -7.45
N TYR A 628 -2.82 -10.94 -6.34
CA TYR A 628 -3.30 -10.57 -5.02
C TYR A 628 -2.36 -9.51 -4.43
N VAL A 629 -2.78 -8.24 -4.51
CA VAL A 629 -1.93 -7.09 -4.13
C VAL A 629 -1.93 -6.90 -2.62
N ALA A 630 -3.11 -6.91 -2.00
CA ALA A 630 -3.29 -6.73 -0.57
C ALA A 630 -4.52 -7.50 -0.07
N ARG A 631 -4.78 -7.45 1.24
CA ARG A 631 -5.93 -8.15 1.87
C ARG A 631 -7.26 -7.85 1.18
N ASN A 632 -7.37 -6.61 0.71
CA ASN A 632 -8.58 -5.94 0.22
C ASN A 632 -8.46 -5.49 -1.24
N HIS A 633 -7.46 -6.02 -1.95
CA HIS A 633 -7.16 -5.61 -3.33
C HIS A 633 -6.72 -6.82 -4.15
N LEU A 634 -7.53 -7.16 -5.14
CA LEU A 634 -7.25 -8.17 -6.15
C LEU A 634 -7.15 -7.47 -7.51
N GLN A 635 -6.28 -7.97 -8.37
CA GLN A 635 -6.07 -7.43 -9.70
C GLN A 635 -6.16 -8.56 -10.73
N LEU A 636 -6.84 -8.31 -11.82
CA LEU A 636 -6.89 -9.15 -13.01
C LEU A 636 -6.14 -8.44 -14.13
N LYS A 637 -5.05 -9.04 -14.61
CA LYS A 637 -4.18 -8.46 -15.62
C LYS A 637 -4.25 -9.27 -16.90
N TYR A 638 -4.48 -8.61 -18.03
CA TYR A 638 -4.50 -9.22 -19.34
C TYR A 638 -3.07 -9.48 -19.85
N ASN A 639 -2.85 -10.68 -20.40
CA ASN A 639 -1.55 -11.12 -20.90
C ASN A 639 -1.30 -10.54 -22.32
N THR A 640 -0.99 -9.24 -22.39
CA THR A 640 -0.80 -8.47 -23.65
C THR A 640 0.43 -8.86 -24.50
N SER A 641 1.37 -9.61 -23.94
CA SER A 641 2.58 -10.13 -24.61
C SER A 641 3.12 -11.27 -23.75
N ALA A 642 3.58 -12.38 -24.35
CA ALA A 642 4.06 -13.58 -23.65
C ALA A 642 4.98 -13.23 -22.45
N PRO A 643 4.42 -13.14 -21.22
CA PRO A 643 5.16 -12.61 -20.09
C PRO A 643 6.20 -13.64 -19.68
N THR A 644 7.36 -13.18 -19.22
CA THR A 644 8.40 -14.11 -18.76
C THR A 644 7.89 -14.89 -17.55
N GLU A 645 8.37 -16.12 -17.36
CA GLU A 645 8.04 -16.91 -16.16
C GLU A 645 8.33 -16.13 -14.87
N LYS A 646 9.41 -15.35 -14.87
CA LYS A 646 9.80 -14.51 -13.73
C LYS A 646 8.74 -13.44 -13.43
N GLU A 647 8.30 -12.68 -14.44
CA GLU A 647 7.26 -11.65 -14.28
C GLU A 647 5.93 -12.24 -13.81
N ILE A 648 5.52 -13.40 -14.37
CA ILE A 648 4.31 -14.09 -13.94
C ILE A 648 4.42 -14.46 -12.46
N TRP A 649 5.55 -15.05 -12.07
CA TRP A 649 5.75 -15.48 -10.69
C TRP A 649 5.75 -14.29 -9.73
N GLU A 650 6.49 -13.22 -10.04
CA GLU A 650 6.54 -11.99 -9.24
C GLU A 650 5.17 -11.34 -9.09
N ASP A 651 4.36 -11.30 -10.16
CA ASP A 651 2.98 -10.82 -10.12
C ASP A 651 2.11 -11.70 -9.19
N ILE A 652 2.26 -13.02 -9.22
CA ILE A 652 1.44 -13.96 -8.43
C ILE A 652 1.73 -13.86 -6.92
N VAL A 653 3.01 -13.83 -6.55
CA VAL A 653 3.42 -13.83 -5.13
C VAL A 653 3.50 -12.41 -4.54
N GLY A 654 3.40 -11.39 -5.38
CA GLY A 654 3.43 -9.97 -5.01
C GLY A 654 4.81 -9.52 -4.51
N PRO A 655 4.89 -8.41 -3.75
CA PRO A 655 6.16 -7.81 -3.32
C PRO A 655 7.04 -8.72 -2.45
N TRP A 656 6.51 -9.85 -1.98
CA TRP A 656 7.22 -10.83 -1.17
C TRP A 656 8.09 -11.79 -2.01
N GLY A 657 7.85 -11.88 -3.32
CA GLY A 657 8.48 -12.84 -4.22
C GLY A 657 9.95 -12.62 -4.53
N ILE A 658 10.42 -11.38 -4.43
CA ILE A 658 11.78 -10.99 -4.84
C ILE A 658 12.86 -11.75 -4.06
N HIS A 659 12.50 -12.34 -2.93
CA HIS A 659 13.41 -13.03 -2.01
C HIS A 659 13.36 -14.58 -2.10
N ILE A 660 12.53 -15.16 -2.97
CA ILE A 660 12.41 -16.62 -3.22
C ILE A 660 12.88 -16.92 -4.63
#